data_AF-A0A4R8RPP4-F1
#
_entry.id   AF-A0A4R8RPP4-F1
#
_cell.length_a   1.000
_cell.length_b   1.000
_cell.length_c   1.000
_cell.angle_alpha   90.00
_cell.angle_beta   90.00
_cell.angle_gamma   90.00
#
_symmetry.space_group_name_H-M   'P 1'
#
loop_
_entity.id
_entity.type
_entity.pdbx_description
1 polymer ?
#
loop_
_entity_poly.entity_id
_entity_poly.type
_entity_poly.pdbx_seq_one_letter_code
_entity_poly.pdbx_strand_id
1 'polypeptide(L)'
;MERAQSLLTSTTRSISSTRSSTRSSRSNSLYLPTPGQEKGEFFLPPPSTTIHQPKIRVRAILGHCLYRRVVIWTVTISFLLALAYLNAPLYTRDGRILADDYRIGGLGGQPNKHGNEIPDEYIPEITGDMPPWLKFKHLNGYFNGLKSIVPIANHTPEYPNASFPAPVKTVPIYHDTPPTPTPYVAAYPDYESRQYQRDHVPVRECFIDEDDQIPVPDIYAYDGVPQNQPEPAIGSHTVLGLRNDICFDRFGRYGPYGLGYDIREGGTSQGHDTEQEGADAVWSKTGRINYSRVDWGMAQDRCVERNMDRFRNSTKDAGSGTAYDTMYSEPDTTETGVKKMDRIAVIIRTYVGFEWTQHAILNFRAMISELVLKSGGEYSVHFLLHVKDNDAAIWSDPSVVQKILDDNVPTEFHSLCTLWSEAEMKLYYPGHFADALENPSNGDIHGVYRSAQMPLQVFALQHPEYSHFWNWEMDMRYIGSYYELLDRLGSWARQQSRNLLWERSSKYYIPAVHGSWDEFATVVEKELNASGRRAILGPQIFPGRMSLKAEEAGVSFMPANCNRGAADAAECGVGEEADLITLNPLFDADESGWVFAKDVTGYEMVFAPPPRRCAIVTASRLSRRLLAAMHEEMWRMHHSMFSEMFPASMALHHGFKAAYAPHPVYLDRAWYPYNTIEKAFNGGRDGTTGGHGSPFDLKNEHNHKGTSWYYNSEFAGLLWRRWLGYGQMDGRGTDGGRANEGTLRGGLAEESRADSSGRLCMRSMLVHPIKWENPIEKE
;
A
#
# COMPACT_ATOMS: atom_id res chain seq x y z
N MET A 1 -36.89 -42.32 0.47
CA MET A 1 -37.85 -43.31 1.02
C MET A 1 -38.85 -42.55 1.87
N GLU A 2 -40.14 -42.78 1.60
CA GLU A 2 -41.28 -42.13 2.23
C GLU A 2 -41.47 -42.47 3.73
N ARG A 3 -42.23 -41.58 4.40
CA ARG A 3 -42.96 -41.72 5.69
C ARG A 3 -42.09 -41.70 6.97
N ALA A 4 -42.44 -40.97 8.02
CA ALA A 4 -43.78 -40.77 8.58
C ALA A 4 -43.95 -39.44 9.36
N GLN A 5 -45.21 -38.96 9.37
CA GLN A 5 -45.77 -37.88 10.18
C GLN A 5 -46.08 -38.33 11.62
N SER A 6 -46.24 -37.36 12.54
CA SER A 6 -47.36 -37.24 13.52
C SER A 6 -46.94 -36.41 14.76
N LEU A 7 -47.34 -35.13 14.85
CA LEU A 7 -48.43 -34.59 15.71
C LEU A 7 -48.11 -34.50 17.22
N LEU A 8 -48.14 -33.29 17.79
CA LEU A 8 -49.23 -32.79 18.67
C LEU A 8 -48.89 -31.42 19.30
N THR A 9 -49.83 -30.49 19.13
CA THR A 9 -50.03 -29.22 19.82
C THR A 9 -50.51 -29.41 21.26
N SER A 10 -50.23 -28.47 22.19
CA SER A 10 -51.25 -27.69 22.92
C SER A 10 -50.76 -26.97 24.20
N THR A 11 -51.24 -25.73 24.37
CA THR A 11 -51.67 -25.02 25.61
C THR A 11 -50.69 -24.39 26.62
N THR A 12 -50.56 -23.06 26.50
CA THR A 12 -50.85 -21.99 27.50
C THR A 12 -51.06 -22.36 28.99
N ARG A 13 -50.38 -21.64 29.90
CA ARG A 13 -51.00 -20.70 30.87
C ARG A 13 -49.95 -19.96 31.73
N SER A 14 -50.19 -18.67 31.88
CA SER A 14 -49.61 -17.73 32.84
C SER A 14 -49.85 -18.12 34.30
N ILE A 15 -49.02 -17.62 35.23
CA ILE A 15 -49.45 -16.95 36.47
C ILE A 15 -48.28 -16.11 37.04
N SER A 16 -48.64 -14.90 37.44
CA SER A 16 -47.84 -13.85 38.09
C SER A 16 -47.73 -14.09 39.61
N SER A 17 -46.77 -13.49 40.30
CA SER A 17 -46.97 -12.58 41.47
C SER A 17 -45.61 -12.30 42.15
N THR A 18 -45.08 -11.06 42.10
CA THR A 18 -45.18 -9.94 43.08
C THR A 18 -44.27 -10.00 44.31
N ARG A 19 -43.44 -8.95 44.47
CA ARG A 19 -43.22 -8.09 45.67
C ARG A 19 -42.19 -7.02 45.28
N SER A 20 -42.53 -5.76 45.01
CA SER A 20 -42.93 -4.67 45.92
C SER A 20 -41.98 -4.46 47.11
N SER A 21 -41.19 -3.37 47.09
CA SER A 21 -41.49 -2.23 47.97
C SER A 21 -40.68 -0.97 47.60
N THR A 22 -41.37 0.14 47.76
CA THR A 22 -41.06 1.55 47.52
C THR A 22 -40.35 2.23 48.69
N ARG A 23 -39.50 3.23 48.45
CA ARG A 23 -39.70 4.61 48.94
C ARG A 23 -38.67 5.62 48.40
N SER A 24 -39.19 6.82 48.14
CA SER A 24 -38.53 8.03 47.64
C SER A 24 -37.82 8.83 48.71
N SER A 25 -36.86 9.69 48.31
CA SER A 25 -36.95 11.17 48.48
C SER A 25 -35.65 11.90 48.06
N ARG A 26 -35.81 12.92 47.19
CA ARG A 26 -35.23 14.31 47.18
C ARG A 26 -33.79 14.52 47.70
N SER A 27 -32.89 15.35 47.16
CA SER A 27 -32.93 16.48 46.20
C SER A 27 -31.51 17.08 46.04
N ASN A 28 -31.26 17.75 44.91
CA ASN A 28 -30.25 18.80 44.62
C ASN A 28 -28.75 18.42 44.59
N SER A 29 -28.08 18.59 43.44
CA SER A 29 -27.30 19.81 43.14
C SER A 29 -26.69 19.83 41.73
N LEU A 30 -26.77 21.00 41.10
CA LEU A 30 -25.77 21.67 40.24
C LEU A 30 -25.50 21.17 38.81
N TYR A 31 -25.76 22.11 37.91
CA TYR A 31 -25.44 22.20 36.49
C TYR A 31 -23.93 22.14 36.19
N LEU A 32 -23.55 21.45 35.12
CA LEU A 32 -22.67 21.92 34.03
C LEU A 32 -22.77 20.94 32.83
N PRO A 33 -22.54 21.42 31.59
CA PRO A 33 -23.20 20.90 30.38
C PRO A 33 -22.42 19.80 29.65
N THR A 34 -23.18 18.93 28.99
CA THR A 34 -22.76 17.93 28.01
C THR A 34 -22.58 18.55 26.63
N PRO A 35 -21.52 18.26 25.86
CA PRO A 35 -21.51 18.47 24.41
C PRO A 35 -22.19 17.29 23.72
N GLY A 36 -23.12 17.63 22.82
CA GLY A 36 -24.01 16.70 22.13
C GLY A 36 -23.36 15.87 21.04
N GLN A 37 -24.04 14.77 20.74
CA GLN A 37 -23.84 13.93 19.57
C GLN A 37 -24.24 14.70 18.31
N GLU A 38 -23.32 14.84 17.36
CA GLU A 38 -23.67 15.16 15.98
C GLU A 38 -23.93 13.87 15.21
N LYS A 39 -25.17 13.73 14.77
CA LYS A 39 -25.58 12.79 13.73
C LYS A 39 -25.25 13.42 12.38
N GLY A 40 -24.33 12.83 11.62
CA GLY A 40 -24.13 13.17 10.22
C GLY A 40 -25.17 12.47 9.36
N GLU A 41 -26.20 13.19 8.93
CA GLU A 41 -27.09 12.77 7.85
C GLU A 41 -26.50 13.24 6.51
N PHE A 42 -26.25 12.28 5.61
CA PHE A 42 -25.85 12.50 4.22
C PHE A 42 -27.09 12.86 3.38
N PHE A 43 -27.06 14.02 2.70
CA PHE A 43 -28.08 14.40 1.71
C PHE A 43 -27.42 14.94 0.44
N LEU A 44 -27.66 14.26 -0.69
CA LEU A 44 -27.33 14.68 -2.06
C LEU A 44 -28.34 15.71 -2.59
N PRO A 45 -27.95 16.73 -3.40
CA PRO A 45 -28.88 17.52 -4.21
C PRO A 45 -28.76 17.28 -5.75
N PRO A 46 -29.85 17.60 -6.52
CA PRO A 46 -30.08 17.15 -7.91
C PRO A 46 -29.59 18.13 -9.02
N PRO A 47 -29.55 17.72 -10.31
CA PRO A 47 -28.78 18.41 -11.35
C PRO A 47 -29.58 19.47 -12.13
N SER A 48 -28.90 20.51 -12.61
CA SER A 48 -29.48 21.42 -13.63
C SER A 48 -28.48 21.80 -14.74
N THR A 49 -29.05 21.81 -15.94
CA THR A 49 -28.46 21.89 -17.28
C THR A 49 -28.35 23.32 -17.80
N THR A 50 -27.28 23.69 -18.53
CA THR A 50 -27.27 24.22 -19.92
C THR A 50 -25.95 24.90 -20.31
N ILE A 51 -25.50 24.65 -21.55
CA ILE A 51 -24.23 25.08 -22.16
C ILE A 51 -24.49 26.26 -23.13
N HIS A 52 -23.64 27.29 -23.11
CA HIS A 52 -23.55 28.31 -24.16
C HIS A 52 -22.16 28.32 -24.82
N GLN A 53 -22.13 28.21 -26.16
CA GLN A 53 -20.92 28.31 -27.01
C GLN A 53 -20.59 29.76 -27.40
N PRO A 54 -19.30 30.08 -27.67
CA PRO A 54 -18.95 31.11 -28.63
C PRO A 54 -18.01 30.63 -29.76
N LYS A 55 -18.23 31.25 -30.94
CA LYS A 55 -17.62 30.97 -32.25
C LYS A 55 -16.18 31.50 -32.36
N ILE A 56 -15.30 30.68 -32.94
CA ILE A 56 -13.92 31.04 -33.33
C ILE A 56 -13.90 31.71 -34.70
N ARG A 57 -13.07 32.75 -34.86
CA ARG A 57 -12.79 33.42 -36.15
C ARG A 57 -11.32 33.26 -36.51
N VAL A 58 -11.08 32.62 -37.66
CA VAL A 58 -9.76 32.35 -38.26
C VAL A 58 -9.17 33.61 -38.89
N ARG A 59 -7.87 33.86 -38.68
CA ARG A 59 -7.01 34.58 -39.63
C ARG A 59 -5.62 33.95 -39.66
N ALA A 60 -5.27 33.42 -40.83
CA ALA A 60 -3.91 33.09 -41.23
C ALA A 60 -3.10 34.37 -41.49
N ILE A 61 -1.76 34.28 -41.47
CA ILE A 61 -0.87 34.54 -42.62
C ILE A 61 0.60 34.32 -42.20
N LEU A 62 1.23 33.41 -42.92
CA LEU A 62 2.68 33.14 -42.97
C LEU A 62 3.44 34.33 -43.57
N GLY A 63 4.67 34.57 -43.10
CA GLY A 63 5.54 35.59 -43.66
C GLY A 63 7.03 35.34 -43.39
N HIS A 64 7.62 34.47 -44.21
CA HIS A 64 8.95 34.63 -44.83
C HIS A 64 10.12 35.15 -43.97
N CYS A 65 10.80 34.29 -43.20
CA CYS A 65 12.18 34.54 -42.70
C CYS A 65 12.93 33.28 -42.21
N LEU A 66 12.64 32.08 -42.74
CA LEU A 66 13.16 30.82 -42.16
C LEU A 66 14.50 30.31 -42.72
N TYR A 67 15.05 30.91 -43.79
CA TYR A 67 16.22 30.35 -44.48
C TYR A 67 17.58 30.84 -43.92
N ARG A 68 17.61 31.96 -43.19
CA ARG A 68 18.86 32.54 -42.65
C ARG A 68 19.29 31.97 -41.30
N ARG A 69 18.36 31.36 -40.56
CA ARG A 69 18.64 30.75 -39.24
C ARG A 69 19.21 29.33 -39.36
N VAL A 70 18.77 28.55 -40.34
CA VAL A 70 19.19 27.15 -40.53
C VAL A 70 20.68 27.02 -40.92
N VAL A 71 21.21 27.96 -41.69
CA VAL A 71 22.62 27.95 -42.13
C VAL A 71 23.60 28.34 -41.02
N ILE A 72 23.20 29.23 -40.11
CA ILE A 72 24.06 29.66 -38.99
C ILE A 72 24.21 28.51 -37.99
N TRP A 73 23.11 27.83 -37.65
CA TRP A 73 23.14 26.73 -36.69
C TRP A 73 23.90 25.50 -37.18
N THR A 74 23.88 25.21 -38.49
CA THR A 74 24.62 24.07 -39.05
C THR A 74 26.14 24.27 -39.02
N VAL A 75 26.65 25.47 -39.31
CA VAL A 75 28.09 25.76 -39.26
C VAL A 75 28.62 25.75 -37.82
N THR A 76 27.85 26.26 -36.86
CA THR A 76 28.25 26.28 -35.45
C THR A 76 28.30 24.87 -34.85
N ILE A 77 27.37 23.99 -35.20
CA ILE A 77 27.34 22.60 -34.71
C ILE A 77 28.51 21.79 -35.27
N SER A 78 28.87 21.98 -36.54
CA SER A 78 30.01 21.28 -37.15
C SER A 78 31.37 21.70 -36.56
N PHE A 79 31.53 22.95 -36.14
CA PHE A 79 32.75 23.44 -35.50
C PHE A 79 32.93 22.88 -34.08
N LEU A 80 31.84 22.75 -33.32
CA LEU A 80 31.86 22.18 -31.97
C LEU A 80 32.16 20.67 -31.98
N LEU A 81 31.66 19.94 -32.97
CA LEU A 81 31.98 18.51 -33.15
C LEU A 81 33.45 18.27 -33.51
N ALA A 82 34.07 19.18 -34.27
CA ALA A 82 35.49 19.09 -34.62
C ALA A 82 36.42 19.32 -33.41
N LEU A 83 36.02 20.19 -32.47
CA LEU A 83 36.77 20.43 -31.22
C LEU A 83 36.69 19.24 -30.25
N ALA A 84 35.57 18.50 -30.25
CA ALA A 84 35.39 17.33 -29.39
C ALA A 84 36.22 16.09 -29.82
N TYR A 85 36.69 16.03 -31.07
CA TYR A 85 37.35 14.84 -31.63
C TYR A 85 38.88 14.82 -31.43
N LEU A 86 39.52 15.94 -31.09
CA LEU A 86 40.98 16.06 -30.93
C LEU A 86 41.39 15.97 -29.45
N ASN A 87 41.28 14.78 -28.87
CA ASN A 87 41.72 14.47 -27.49
C ASN A 87 43.25 14.29 -27.39
N ALA A 88 43.95 15.26 -26.81
CA ALA A 88 45.32 15.08 -26.32
C ALA A 88 45.51 15.76 -24.94
N PRO A 89 45.96 15.04 -23.89
CA PRO A 89 46.09 15.60 -22.54
C PRO A 89 47.37 16.44 -22.38
N LEU A 90 47.25 17.62 -21.76
CA LEU A 90 48.38 18.47 -21.36
C LEU A 90 48.65 18.33 -19.86
N TYR A 91 49.91 18.12 -19.50
CA TYR A 91 50.37 17.94 -18.12
C TYR A 91 51.11 19.19 -17.62
N THR A 92 50.88 19.55 -16.35
CA THR A 92 51.73 20.53 -15.66
C THR A 92 52.96 19.87 -15.05
N ARG A 93 54.01 20.67 -14.80
CA ARG A 93 55.31 20.22 -14.31
C ARG A 93 55.28 19.58 -12.90
N ASP A 94 54.15 19.67 -12.19
CA ASP A 94 53.93 19.06 -10.88
C ASP A 94 52.98 17.83 -10.93
N GLY A 95 52.73 17.28 -12.12
CA GLY A 95 52.02 16.01 -12.29
C GLY A 95 50.50 16.07 -12.06
N ARG A 96 49.87 17.25 -12.09
CA ARG A 96 48.40 17.40 -12.08
C ARG A 96 47.85 17.68 -13.48
N ILE A 97 46.75 17.01 -13.79
CA ILE A 97 45.95 17.16 -15.02
C ILE A 97 45.22 18.50 -14.96
N LEU A 98 45.35 19.33 -16.00
CA LEU A 98 44.52 20.52 -16.17
C LEU A 98 43.34 20.15 -17.07
N ALA A 99 42.12 20.30 -16.52
CA ALA A 99 40.80 19.97 -17.06
C ALA A 99 40.33 18.52 -16.82
N ASP A 100 39.44 18.37 -15.83
CA ASP A 100 38.61 17.18 -15.60
C ASP A 100 37.12 17.54 -15.63
N ASP A 101 36.73 18.48 -16.50
CA ASP A 101 35.33 18.90 -16.70
C ASP A 101 34.87 18.61 -18.13
N TYR A 102 34.84 17.32 -18.50
CA TYR A 102 33.96 16.82 -19.57
C TYR A 102 33.53 15.39 -19.26
N ARG A 103 32.65 15.25 -18.25
CA ARG A 103 31.73 14.11 -18.16
C ARG A 103 30.44 14.47 -18.89
N ILE A 104 30.16 13.74 -19.96
CA ILE A 104 28.82 13.69 -20.56
C ILE A 104 27.92 13.02 -19.50
N GLY A 105 27.10 13.85 -18.87
CA GLY A 105 26.27 13.50 -17.71
C GLY A 105 26.01 14.75 -16.85
N GLY A 106 25.47 15.81 -17.48
CA GLY A 106 25.18 17.07 -16.80
C GLY A 106 23.89 17.02 -16.00
N LEU A 107 23.92 17.53 -14.77
CA LEU A 107 23.09 18.63 -14.26
C LEU A 107 23.39 18.84 -12.77
N GLY A 108 24.47 19.56 -12.49
CA GLY A 108 24.80 20.15 -11.20
C GLY A 108 25.13 21.63 -11.35
N GLY A 109 24.43 22.32 -12.27
CA GLY A 109 24.57 23.76 -12.46
C GLY A 109 24.05 24.54 -11.25
N GLN A 110 24.52 25.77 -11.07
CA GLN A 110 23.83 26.74 -10.21
C GLN A 110 22.39 26.90 -10.71
N PRO A 111 21.39 27.05 -9.81
CA PRO A 111 20.00 27.22 -10.24
C PRO A 111 19.88 28.43 -11.18
N ASN A 112 19.10 28.29 -12.25
CA ASN A 112 18.90 29.38 -13.21
C ASN A 112 18.12 30.54 -12.57
N LYS A 113 17.28 30.23 -11.57
CA LYS A 113 16.53 31.17 -10.74
C LYS A 113 16.08 30.49 -9.45
N HIS A 114 15.76 31.29 -8.44
CA HIS A 114 15.02 30.83 -7.26
C HIS A 114 13.52 31.01 -7.52
N GLY A 115 12.72 30.00 -7.13
CA GLY A 115 11.27 30.14 -7.08
C GLY A 115 10.84 31.14 -6.01
N ASN A 116 9.54 31.38 -5.91
CA ASN A 116 9.03 32.28 -4.89
C ASN A 116 9.38 31.84 -3.47
N GLU A 117 9.59 32.82 -2.62
CA GLU A 117 9.65 32.59 -1.19
C GLU A 117 8.29 32.09 -0.70
N ILE A 118 8.30 30.89 -0.12
CA ILE A 118 7.18 30.31 0.59
C ILE A 118 6.97 31.19 1.83
N PRO A 119 5.76 31.74 2.04
CA PRO A 119 5.48 32.62 3.17
C PRO A 119 5.93 32.00 4.48
N ASP A 120 6.45 32.84 5.39
CA ASP A 120 6.85 32.41 6.71
C ASP A 120 5.66 31.78 7.45
N GLU A 121 5.86 30.56 7.93
CA GLU A 121 4.87 29.82 8.70
C GLU A 121 4.72 30.48 10.08
N TYR A 122 3.48 30.72 10.50
CA TYR A 122 3.20 31.10 11.88
C TYR A 122 3.47 29.91 12.81
N ILE A 123 4.55 29.98 13.59
CA ILE A 123 4.82 29.01 14.65
C ILE A 123 4.08 29.48 15.91
N PRO A 124 3.05 28.77 16.39
CA PRO A 124 2.30 29.13 17.58
C PRO A 124 3.18 29.00 18.83
N GLU A 125 2.86 29.78 19.86
CA GLU A 125 3.43 29.58 21.19
C GLU A 125 2.98 28.21 21.73
N ILE A 126 3.97 27.37 22.08
CA ILE A 126 3.72 26.01 22.56
C ILE A 126 3.08 26.06 23.95
N THR A 127 1.78 25.77 24.05
CA THR A 127 1.12 25.52 25.33
C THR A 127 1.45 24.11 25.84
N GLY A 128 1.51 23.92 27.16
CA GLY A 128 1.87 22.63 27.78
C GLY A 128 0.97 21.45 27.40
N ASP A 129 -0.24 21.72 26.92
CA ASP A 129 -1.27 20.72 26.61
C ASP A 129 -1.26 20.20 25.15
N MET A 130 -0.35 20.67 24.28
CA MET A 130 -0.31 20.23 22.87
C MET A 130 0.40 18.88 22.68
N PRO A 131 -0.10 18.01 21.78
CA PRO A 131 0.59 16.79 21.35
C PRO A 131 2.05 17.05 20.97
N PRO A 132 3.02 16.24 21.45
CA PRO A 132 4.46 16.52 21.27
C PRO A 132 4.91 16.70 19.81
N TRP A 133 4.30 16.00 18.87
CA TRP A 133 4.66 16.05 17.45
C TRP A 133 4.37 17.39 16.76
N LEU A 134 3.42 18.19 17.29
CA LEU A 134 3.07 19.50 16.73
C LEU A 134 4.18 20.55 16.91
N LYS A 135 5.18 20.24 17.74
CA LYS A 135 6.32 21.12 18.03
C LYS A 135 7.35 21.15 16.89
N PHE A 136 7.29 20.19 15.97
CA PHE A 136 8.24 20.07 14.87
C PHE A 136 7.80 20.92 13.68
N LYS A 137 8.75 21.56 12.99
CA LYS A 137 8.48 22.40 11.82
C LYS A 137 8.03 21.55 10.63
N HIS A 138 7.21 22.10 9.74
CA HIS A 138 6.78 21.42 8.53
C HIS A 138 7.94 21.16 7.57
N LEU A 139 7.76 20.12 6.75
CA LEU A 139 8.59 19.83 5.60
C LEU A 139 7.87 20.27 4.32
N ASN A 140 8.50 21.14 3.54
CA ASN A 140 7.90 21.71 2.32
C ASN A 140 8.42 21.07 1.03
N GLY A 141 9.54 20.35 1.09
CA GLY A 141 10.18 19.73 -0.06
C GLY A 141 9.35 18.63 -0.75
N TYR A 142 8.30 18.12 -0.09
CA TYR A 142 7.32 17.23 -0.72
C TYR A 142 6.56 17.89 -1.87
N PHE A 143 6.43 19.22 -1.84
CA PHE A 143 5.65 19.99 -2.81
C PHE A 143 6.54 20.65 -3.89
N ASN A 144 7.71 20.06 -4.14
CA ASN A 144 8.60 20.47 -5.22
C ASN A 144 8.31 19.69 -6.50
N GLY A 145 8.32 20.40 -7.62
CA GLY A 145 7.91 19.87 -8.92
C GLY A 145 9.02 19.61 -9.92
N LEU A 146 8.61 19.21 -11.12
CA LEU A 146 9.44 18.76 -12.24
C LEU A 146 10.59 19.71 -12.61
N LYS A 147 10.40 21.03 -12.50
CA LYS A 147 11.41 22.04 -12.86
C LYS A 147 12.55 22.15 -11.84
N SER A 148 12.44 21.47 -10.70
CA SER A 148 13.45 21.39 -9.64
C SER A 148 14.21 20.05 -9.60
N ILE A 149 13.96 19.15 -10.56
CA ILE A 149 14.61 17.83 -10.61
C ILE A 149 16.11 17.97 -10.81
N VAL A 150 16.86 17.24 -9.98
CA VAL A 150 18.31 17.06 -10.10
C VAL A 150 18.65 15.56 -10.10
N PRO A 151 19.78 15.14 -10.69
CA PRO A 151 20.30 13.79 -10.52
C PRO A 151 20.46 13.46 -9.02
N ILE A 152 20.22 12.21 -8.63
CA ILE A 152 20.27 11.79 -7.23
C ILE A 152 21.61 12.12 -6.54
N ALA A 153 22.73 12.08 -7.27
CA ALA A 153 24.04 12.43 -6.74
C ALA A 153 24.18 13.91 -6.32
N ASN A 154 23.33 14.79 -6.87
CA ASN A 154 23.30 16.22 -6.57
C ASN A 154 22.11 16.61 -5.68
N HIS A 155 21.27 15.66 -5.31
CA HIS A 155 20.14 15.88 -4.43
C HIS A 155 20.61 16.16 -3.00
N THR A 156 20.00 17.15 -2.36
CA THR A 156 20.17 17.46 -0.95
C THR A 156 18.80 17.46 -0.29
N PRO A 157 18.46 16.48 0.56
CA PRO A 157 17.15 16.40 1.18
C PRO A 157 16.95 17.54 2.17
N GLU A 158 15.71 17.98 2.34
CA GLU A 158 15.31 18.85 3.46
C GLU A 158 15.37 18.12 4.80
N TYR A 159 15.05 16.82 4.79
CA TYR A 159 15.06 15.96 5.95
C TYR A 159 15.39 14.52 5.54
N PRO A 160 16.27 13.81 6.27
CA PRO A 160 17.08 14.25 7.42
C PRO A 160 18.24 15.18 6.98
N ASN A 161 18.32 16.40 7.50
CA ASN A 161 19.41 17.35 7.20
C ASN A 161 19.59 18.41 8.31
N ALA A 162 20.56 18.18 9.20
CA ALA A 162 20.83 19.10 10.32
C ALA A 162 21.44 20.45 9.89
N SER A 163 22.09 20.49 8.73
CA SER A 163 22.77 21.69 8.21
C SER A 163 21.84 22.65 7.48
N PHE A 164 20.68 22.15 7.02
CA PHE A 164 19.66 22.92 6.33
C PHE A 164 18.32 22.76 7.08
N PRO A 165 18.05 23.61 8.10
CA PRO A 165 16.89 23.41 8.94
C PRO A 165 15.59 23.71 8.20
N ALA A 166 14.63 22.79 8.29
CA ALA A 166 13.27 22.97 7.80
C ALA A 166 12.59 24.22 8.41
N PRO A 167 11.59 24.82 7.74
CA PRO A 167 11.14 24.47 6.39
C PRO A 167 12.02 25.08 5.28
N VAL A 168 12.09 24.41 4.13
CA VAL A 168 12.56 25.01 2.87
C VAL A 168 11.66 26.21 2.56
N LYS A 169 12.29 27.38 2.38
CA LYS A 169 11.58 28.62 2.01
C LYS A 169 11.62 28.92 0.53
N THR A 170 12.67 28.51 -0.18
CA THR A 170 12.81 28.79 -1.62
C THR A 170 13.16 27.51 -2.35
N VAL A 171 12.45 27.25 -3.45
CA VAL A 171 12.68 26.06 -4.28
C VAL A 171 13.62 26.44 -5.43
N PRO A 172 14.79 25.81 -5.55
CA PRO A 172 15.67 26.06 -6.69
C PRO A 172 15.06 25.51 -7.98
N ILE A 173 15.11 26.31 -9.05
CA ILE A 173 14.61 25.94 -10.38
C ILE A 173 15.80 25.75 -11.32
N TYR A 174 15.93 24.54 -11.84
CA TYR A 174 17.02 24.13 -12.73
C TYR A 174 16.58 24.04 -14.20
N HIS A 175 15.27 23.88 -14.45
CA HIS A 175 14.71 23.75 -15.78
C HIS A 175 13.64 24.82 -16.04
N ASP A 176 13.66 25.44 -17.22
CA ASP A 176 12.63 26.43 -17.59
C ASP A 176 11.29 25.76 -17.94
N THR A 177 11.36 24.60 -18.58
CA THR A 177 10.23 23.71 -18.90
C THR A 177 10.40 22.38 -18.17
N PRO A 178 9.31 21.63 -17.92
CA PRO A 178 9.43 20.29 -17.34
C PRO A 178 10.36 19.41 -18.21
N PRO A 179 11.25 18.60 -17.60
CA PRO A 179 11.98 17.56 -18.33
C PRO A 179 11.01 16.60 -19.05
N THR A 180 11.51 15.79 -19.97
CA THR A 180 10.72 14.76 -20.66
C THR A 180 10.81 13.45 -19.89
N PRO A 181 9.68 12.81 -19.53
CA PRO A 181 9.72 11.53 -18.83
C PRO A 181 10.07 10.38 -19.78
N THR A 182 10.55 9.26 -19.21
CA THR A 182 10.92 8.05 -19.94
C THR A 182 10.09 6.85 -19.47
N PRO A 183 9.83 5.84 -20.34
CA PRO A 183 9.16 4.61 -19.92
C PRO A 183 9.93 3.91 -18.81
N TYR A 184 9.25 3.58 -17.72
CA TYR A 184 9.82 2.93 -16.56
C TYR A 184 9.74 1.40 -16.65
N VAL A 185 10.55 0.83 -17.55
CA VAL A 185 10.60 -0.62 -17.80
C VAL A 185 11.35 -1.40 -16.71
N ALA A 186 12.20 -0.73 -15.94
CA ALA A 186 13.04 -1.34 -14.90
C ALA A 186 12.27 -1.91 -13.70
N ALA A 187 10.95 -1.68 -13.62
CA ALA A 187 10.08 -2.33 -12.64
C ALA A 187 10.06 -3.86 -12.81
N TYR A 188 10.21 -4.35 -14.04
CA TYR A 188 10.10 -5.77 -14.38
C TYR A 188 11.48 -6.39 -14.63
N PRO A 189 11.63 -7.72 -14.48
CA PRO A 189 12.79 -8.43 -15.02
C PRO A 189 12.92 -8.18 -16.52
N ASP A 190 14.16 -8.14 -17.01
CA ASP A 190 14.42 -8.17 -18.45
C ASP A 190 14.09 -9.59 -18.97
N TYR A 191 12.84 -9.79 -19.37
CA TYR A 191 12.31 -11.05 -19.87
C TYR A 191 13.00 -11.54 -21.15
N GLU A 192 13.62 -10.62 -21.91
CA GLU A 192 14.38 -10.93 -23.12
C GLU A 192 15.87 -11.20 -22.82
N SER A 193 16.32 -10.99 -21.59
CA SER A 193 17.70 -11.26 -21.21
C SER A 193 18.02 -12.75 -21.33
N ARG A 194 19.24 -13.04 -21.82
CA ARG A 194 19.79 -14.42 -21.87
C ARG A 194 19.80 -15.11 -20.51
N GLN A 195 19.90 -14.34 -19.43
CA GLN A 195 19.85 -14.87 -18.06
C GLN A 195 18.44 -15.34 -17.71
N TYR A 196 17.42 -14.51 -17.97
CA TYR A 196 16.03 -14.88 -17.69
C TYR A 196 15.59 -16.09 -18.51
N GLN A 197 15.83 -16.08 -19.83
CA GLN A 197 15.43 -17.16 -20.74
C GLN A 197 16.14 -18.50 -20.47
N ARG A 198 17.28 -18.48 -19.76
CA ARG A 198 17.96 -19.71 -19.31
C ARG A 198 17.28 -20.33 -18.10
N ASP A 199 16.84 -19.49 -17.16
CA ASP A 199 16.38 -19.94 -15.85
C ASP A 199 14.84 -20.07 -15.78
N HIS A 200 14.11 -19.42 -16.69
CA HIS A 200 12.64 -19.31 -16.70
C HIS A 200 12.03 -19.58 -18.07
N VAL A 201 10.76 -19.99 -18.08
CA VAL A 201 9.95 -20.09 -19.32
C VAL A 201 9.74 -18.67 -19.88
N PRO A 202 9.97 -18.44 -21.19
CA PRO A 202 9.78 -17.12 -21.81
C PRO A 202 8.38 -16.55 -21.58
N VAL A 203 8.31 -15.25 -21.31
CA VAL A 203 7.05 -14.54 -21.12
C VAL A 203 6.44 -14.21 -22.48
N ARG A 204 5.21 -14.64 -22.71
CA ARG A 204 4.46 -14.29 -23.92
C ARG A 204 3.67 -13.03 -23.66
N GLU A 205 3.79 -12.06 -24.56
CA GLU A 205 3.13 -10.76 -24.44
C GLU A 205 1.60 -10.89 -24.31
N CYS A 206 1.04 -10.08 -23.41
CA CYS A 206 -0.40 -9.98 -23.18
C CYS A 206 -0.92 -8.64 -23.73
N PHE A 207 -2.20 -8.62 -24.10
CA PHE A 207 -2.87 -7.45 -24.69
C PHE A 207 -4.13 -7.13 -23.90
N ILE A 208 -4.58 -5.88 -24.02
CA ILE A 208 -5.77 -5.39 -23.31
C ILE A 208 -7.05 -5.90 -24.00
N ASP A 209 -7.05 -5.92 -25.33
CA ASP A 209 -8.19 -6.31 -26.17
C ASP A 209 -8.15 -7.79 -26.57
N GLU A 210 -9.24 -8.26 -27.17
CA GLU A 210 -9.41 -9.65 -27.61
C GLU A 210 -8.67 -9.95 -28.92
N ASP A 211 -8.50 -8.93 -29.77
CA ASP A 211 -7.88 -9.06 -31.10
C ASP A 211 -6.35 -8.96 -31.08
N ASP A 212 -5.75 -8.91 -29.88
CA ASP A 212 -4.31 -8.75 -29.63
C ASP A 212 -3.70 -7.52 -30.35
N GLN A 213 -4.42 -6.38 -30.39
CA GLN A 213 -3.97 -5.16 -31.08
C GLN A 213 -3.47 -4.06 -30.13
N ILE A 214 -3.96 -4.03 -28.90
CA ILE A 214 -3.68 -2.97 -27.93
C ILE A 214 -2.67 -3.50 -26.89
N PRO A 215 -1.38 -3.14 -27.02
CA PRO A 215 -0.38 -3.55 -26.05
C PRO A 215 -0.63 -2.86 -24.71
N VAL A 216 -0.21 -3.51 -23.63
CA VAL A 216 -0.29 -2.93 -22.29
C VAL A 216 0.66 -1.74 -22.21
N PRO A 217 0.22 -0.55 -21.75
CA PRO A 217 1.07 0.62 -21.74
C PRO A 217 2.09 0.58 -20.59
N ASP A 218 3.22 1.27 -20.77
CA ASP A 218 4.21 1.48 -19.71
C ASP A 218 3.85 2.71 -18.86
N ILE A 219 4.18 2.68 -17.57
CA ILE A 219 4.24 3.91 -16.78
C ILE A 219 5.52 4.67 -17.10
N TYR A 220 5.52 5.96 -16.82
CA TYR A 220 6.63 6.86 -17.12
C TYR A 220 7.17 7.50 -15.85
N ALA A 221 8.48 7.70 -15.80
CA ALA A 221 9.18 8.32 -14.69
C ALA A 221 10.16 9.39 -15.18
N TYR A 222 10.64 10.21 -14.27
CA TYR A 222 11.69 11.19 -14.51
C TYR A 222 12.99 10.74 -13.87
N ASP A 223 14.10 10.88 -14.60
CA ASP A 223 15.43 10.60 -14.08
C ASP A 223 15.86 11.71 -13.11
N GLY A 224 16.06 11.36 -11.85
CA GLY A 224 16.33 12.28 -10.76
C GLY A 224 15.13 12.54 -9.87
N VAL A 225 15.33 13.43 -8.89
CA VAL A 225 14.35 13.75 -7.85
C VAL A 225 14.29 15.25 -7.63
N PRO A 226 13.14 15.83 -7.25
CA PRO A 226 13.07 17.25 -6.92
C PRO A 226 14.03 17.62 -5.81
N GLN A 227 14.77 18.71 -5.99
CA GLN A 227 15.70 19.17 -4.97
C GLN A 227 14.95 19.45 -3.66
N ASN A 228 15.58 19.13 -2.53
CA ASN A 228 14.99 19.22 -1.20
C ASN A 228 13.83 18.26 -0.90
N GLN A 229 13.41 17.39 -1.83
CA GLN A 229 12.46 16.32 -1.49
C GLN A 229 13.01 15.50 -0.29
N PRO A 230 12.25 15.35 0.81
CA PRO A 230 12.72 14.59 1.96
C PRO A 230 12.98 13.12 1.64
N GLU A 231 13.84 12.49 2.42
CA GLU A 231 13.98 11.03 2.50
C GLU A 231 12.89 10.44 3.42
N PRO A 232 12.56 9.14 3.30
CA PRO A 232 11.71 8.48 4.28
C PRO A 232 12.35 8.53 5.67
N ALA A 233 11.54 8.88 6.68
CA ALA A 233 12.00 8.93 8.07
C ALA A 233 11.98 7.54 8.71
N ILE A 234 11.08 6.68 8.25
CA ILE A 234 10.90 5.30 8.68
C ILE A 234 10.92 4.42 7.42
N GLY A 235 11.61 3.28 7.50
CA GLY A 235 11.80 2.39 6.37
C GLY A 235 12.76 2.92 5.31
N SER A 236 12.91 2.20 4.20
CA SER A 236 13.89 2.55 3.16
C SER A 236 13.56 1.92 1.81
N HIS A 237 13.76 2.69 0.74
CA HIS A 237 13.72 2.18 -0.64
C HIS A 237 14.82 1.14 -0.88
N THR A 238 16.05 1.45 -0.49
CA THR A 238 17.23 0.64 -0.81
C THR A 238 17.23 -0.69 -0.07
N VAL A 239 16.71 -0.74 1.16
CA VAL A 239 16.57 -1.99 1.93
C VAL A 239 15.65 -2.98 1.21
N LEU A 240 14.60 -2.50 0.59
CA LEU A 240 13.67 -3.34 -0.18
C LEU A 240 14.12 -3.55 -1.63
N GLY A 241 15.15 -2.86 -2.12
CA GLY A 241 15.53 -2.90 -3.54
C GLY A 241 14.57 -2.13 -4.45
N LEU A 242 13.88 -1.13 -3.92
CA LEU A 242 13.10 -0.15 -4.68
C LEU A 242 14.02 0.95 -5.20
N ARG A 243 13.79 1.44 -6.42
CA ARG A 243 14.52 2.61 -6.93
C ARG A 243 14.18 3.88 -6.15
N ASN A 244 15.21 4.68 -5.87
CA ASN A 244 15.10 5.96 -5.15
C ASN A 244 15.70 7.15 -5.93
N ASP A 245 16.15 6.91 -7.16
CA ASP A 245 16.84 7.84 -8.04
C ASP A 245 15.92 8.44 -9.13
N ILE A 246 14.62 8.13 -9.07
CA ILE A 246 13.58 8.59 -10.00
C ILE A 246 12.38 9.13 -9.23
N CYS A 247 11.54 9.88 -9.93
CA CYS A 247 10.25 10.32 -9.42
C CYS A 247 9.14 10.20 -10.46
N PHE A 248 7.90 10.14 -9.99
CA PHE A 248 6.69 10.02 -10.79
C PHE A 248 5.79 11.24 -10.59
N ASP A 249 5.31 11.82 -11.69
CA ASP A 249 4.19 12.75 -11.67
C ASP A 249 2.88 12.01 -12.00
N ARG A 250 1.74 12.69 -11.83
CA ARG A 250 0.41 12.13 -12.06
C ARG A 250 0.19 11.65 -13.50
N PHE A 251 0.76 12.32 -14.50
CA PHE A 251 0.60 11.91 -15.90
C PHE A 251 1.48 10.72 -16.24
N GLY A 252 2.72 10.67 -15.77
CA GLY A 252 3.56 9.49 -15.96
C GLY A 252 3.01 8.25 -15.23
N ARG A 253 2.38 8.45 -14.07
CA ARG A 253 1.77 7.37 -13.27
C ARG A 253 0.41 6.90 -13.80
N TYR A 254 -0.51 7.81 -14.11
CA TYR A 254 -1.92 7.48 -14.42
C TYR A 254 -2.36 7.87 -15.85
N GLY A 255 -1.58 8.67 -16.57
CA GLY A 255 -1.83 8.96 -17.99
C GLY A 255 -2.00 7.72 -18.86
N PRO A 256 -1.17 6.65 -18.69
CA PRO A 256 -1.35 5.38 -19.39
C PRO A 256 -2.74 4.76 -19.21
N TYR A 257 -3.40 5.01 -18.08
CA TYR A 257 -4.63 4.32 -17.66
C TYR A 257 -5.92 5.13 -17.85
N GLY A 258 -5.81 6.35 -18.39
CA GLY A 258 -6.99 7.18 -18.70
C GLY A 258 -6.97 8.61 -18.18
N LEU A 259 -5.97 9.02 -17.39
CA LEU A 259 -5.86 10.39 -16.90
C LEU A 259 -5.51 11.33 -18.08
N GLY A 260 -6.09 12.54 -18.13
CA GLY A 260 -5.69 13.59 -19.07
C GLY A 260 -6.44 13.63 -20.40
N TYR A 261 -7.42 12.76 -20.61
CA TYR A 261 -8.25 12.77 -21.82
C TYR A 261 -9.70 12.36 -21.54
N ASP A 262 -10.59 12.78 -22.45
CA ASP A 262 -12.03 12.67 -22.29
C ASP A 262 -12.51 11.22 -22.28
N ILE A 263 -13.60 10.95 -21.55
CA ILE A 263 -14.27 9.65 -21.55
C ILE A 263 -14.72 9.19 -22.95
N ARG A 264 -14.98 10.12 -23.86
CA ARG A 264 -15.34 9.83 -25.26
C ARG A 264 -14.16 9.30 -26.08
N GLU A 265 -12.95 9.64 -25.66
CA GLU A 265 -11.69 9.08 -26.18
C GLU A 265 -11.26 7.85 -25.36
N GLY A 266 -12.07 7.47 -24.36
CA GLY A 266 -11.90 6.32 -23.46
C GLY A 266 -11.01 6.57 -22.25
N GLY A 267 -10.74 7.84 -21.93
CA GLY A 267 -10.11 8.24 -20.67
C GLY A 267 -11.13 8.38 -19.53
N THR A 268 -10.79 9.18 -18.53
CA THR A 268 -11.66 9.41 -17.35
C THR A 268 -12.14 10.84 -17.21
N SER A 269 -11.75 11.73 -18.13
CA SER A 269 -11.96 13.19 -18.07
C SER A 269 -11.36 13.85 -16.81
N GLN A 270 -10.52 13.14 -16.05
CA GLN A 270 -9.79 13.70 -14.92
C GLN A 270 -8.45 14.30 -15.38
N GLY A 271 -7.94 15.27 -14.63
CA GLY A 271 -6.64 15.91 -14.88
C GLY A 271 -6.69 17.10 -15.84
N HIS A 272 -7.82 17.36 -16.51
CA HIS A 272 -7.99 18.49 -17.44
C HIS A 272 -7.90 19.87 -16.74
N ASP A 273 -8.23 19.91 -15.46
CA ASP A 273 -8.24 21.09 -14.59
C ASP A 273 -6.94 21.27 -13.79
N THR A 274 -5.91 20.47 -14.11
CA THR A 274 -4.58 20.51 -13.48
C THR A 274 -3.52 20.98 -14.49
N GLU A 275 -2.33 21.36 -14.01
CA GLU A 275 -1.18 21.71 -14.87
C GLU A 275 -0.73 20.47 -15.66
N GLN A 276 -0.37 20.60 -16.95
CA GLN A 276 -0.11 19.47 -17.88
C GLN A 276 1.01 19.72 -18.91
N GLU A 277 1.81 20.78 -18.80
CA GLU A 277 2.89 21.11 -19.74
C GLU A 277 3.82 19.90 -19.98
N GLY A 278 3.88 19.40 -21.21
CA GLY A 278 4.72 18.24 -21.58
C GLY A 278 4.13 16.86 -21.23
N ALA A 279 2.90 16.77 -20.71
CA ALA A 279 2.25 15.49 -20.44
C ALA A 279 1.99 14.65 -21.71
N ASP A 280 1.85 15.29 -22.88
CA ASP A 280 1.64 14.63 -24.17
C ASP A 280 2.72 13.59 -24.53
N ALA A 281 3.92 13.72 -23.95
CA ALA A 281 4.99 12.74 -24.11
C ALA A 281 4.58 11.31 -23.70
N VAL A 282 3.70 11.19 -22.69
CA VAL A 282 3.22 9.91 -22.15
C VAL A 282 2.41 9.12 -23.20
N TRP A 283 1.62 9.81 -24.03
CA TRP A 283 0.80 9.16 -25.06
C TRP A 283 1.45 9.15 -26.45
N SER A 284 2.67 9.68 -26.58
CA SER A 284 3.33 9.82 -27.89
C SER A 284 3.58 8.50 -28.62
N LYS A 285 3.79 7.40 -27.88
CA LYS A 285 4.08 6.07 -28.42
C LYS A 285 2.85 5.16 -28.47
N THR A 286 2.16 4.97 -27.35
CA THR A 286 1.01 4.06 -27.24
C THR A 286 -0.31 4.70 -27.66
N GLY A 287 -0.35 6.03 -27.80
CA GLY A 287 -1.59 6.76 -28.00
C GLY A 287 -2.48 6.80 -26.74
N ARG A 288 -3.69 7.33 -26.92
CA ARG A 288 -4.77 7.29 -25.92
C ARG A 288 -5.54 5.99 -26.10
N ILE A 289 -5.59 5.16 -25.07
CA ILE A 289 -6.24 3.85 -25.10
C ILE A 289 -7.71 4.02 -24.75
N ASN A 290 -8.59 3.38 -25.53
CA ASN A 290 -10.01 3.42 -25.24
C ASN A 290 -10.42 2.30 -24.28
N TYR A 291 -10.61 2.63 -23.00
CA TYR A 291 -10.96 1.65 -21.97
C TYR A 291 -12.46 1.33 -21.87
N SER A 292 -13.33 2.00 -22.63
CA SER A 292 -14.79 1.87 -22.49
C SER A 292 -15.37 0.49 -22.81
N ARG A 293 -14.59 -0.38 -23.46
CA ARG A 293 -15.00 -1.73 -23.88
C ARG A 293 -14.09 -2.83 -23.34
N VAL A 294 -13.28 -2.51 -22.33
CA VAL A 294 -12.34 -3.46 -21.75
C VAL A 294 -13.06 -4.25 -20.66
N ASP A 295 -13.01 -5.57 -20.76
CA ASP A 295 -13.29 -6.46 -19.63
C ASP A 295 -11.95 -6.93 -19.07
N TRP A 296 -11.62 -6.47 -17.87
CA TRP A 296 -10.34 -6.77 -17.24
C TRP A 296 -10.22 -8.22 -16.75
N GLY A 297 -11.34 -8.88 -16.43
CA GLY A 297 -11.35 -10.29 -16.07
C GLY A 297 -11.00 -11.16 -17.28
N MET A 298 -11.63 -10.89 -18.41
CA MET A 298 -11.31 -11.60 -19.65
C MET A 298 -9.88 -11.32 -20.12
N ALA A 299 -9.38 -10.08 -20.01
CA ALA A 299 -8.00 -9.76 -20.37
C ALA A 299 -6.98 -10.51 -19.49
N GLN A 300 -7.24 -10.58 -18.18
CA GLN A 300 -6.46 -11.37 -17.24
C GLN A 300 -6.45 -12.87 -17.62
N ASP A 301 -7.63 -13.46 -17.86
CA ASP A 301 -7.76 -14.88 -18.16
C ASP A 301 -7.01 -15.27 -19.44
N ARG A 302 -7.14 -14.47 -20.50
CA ARG A 302 -6.38 -14.67 -21.75
C ARG A 302 -4.87 -14.61 -21.52
N CYS A 303 -4.42 -13.67 -20.69
CA CYS A 303 -2.99 -13.52 -20.38
C CYS A 303 -2.44 -14.74 -19.62
N VAL A 304 -3.20 -15.24 -18.65
CA VAL A 304 -2.86 -16.44 -17.87
C VAL A 304 -2.85 -17.68 -18.74
N GLU A 305 -3.87 -17.88 -19.57
CA GLU A 305 -3.95 -19.02 -20.50
C GLU A 305 -2.74 -19.04 -21.45
N ARG A 306 -2.38 -17.88 -22.01
CA ARG A 306 -1.23 -17.73 -22.90
C ARG A 306 0.09 -18.09 -22.25
N ASN A 307 0.22 -17.85 -20.95
CA ASN A 307 1.44 -18.01 -20.15
C ASN A 307 1.41 -19.22 -19.20
N MET A 308 0.42 -20.10 -19.30
CA MET A 308 0.17 -21.18 -18.35
C MET A 308 1.39 -22.10 -18.10
N ASP A 309 2.22 -22.31 -19.12
CA ASP A 309 3.43 -23.14 -19.05
C ASP A 309 4.47 -22.64 -18.02
N ARG A 310 4.42 -21.35 -17.65
CA ARG A 310 5.29 -20.70 -16.67
C ARG A 310 4.99 -21.14 -15.24
N PHE A 311 3.76 -21.58 -14.97
CA PHE A 311 3.27 -21.79 -13.62
C PHE A 311 3.28 -23.27 -13.21
N ARG A 312 3.45 -23.51 -11.91
CA ARG A 312 3.28 -24.84 -11.31
C ARG A 312 1.80 -25.25 -11.37
N ASN A 313 1.54 -26.53 -11.63
CA ASN A 313 0.17 -27.03 -11.75
C ASN A 313 -0.27 -27.66 -10.43
N SER A 314 -0.80 -26.82 -9.52
CA SER A 314 -1.21 -27.25 -8.18
C SER A 314 -2.27 -28.36 -8.17
N THR A 315 -3.03 -28.54 -9.27
CA THR A 315 -4.05 -29.60 -9.38
C THR A 315 -3.52 -30.94 -9.89
N LYS A 316 -2.37 -30.98 -10.58
CA LYS A 316 -1.76 -32.23 -11.09
C LYS A 316 -0.67 -32.78 -10.18
N ASP A 317 0.02 -31.90 -9.45
CA ASP A 317 1.06 -32.28 -8.49
C ASP A 317 0.45 -32.75 -7.15
N ALA A 318 -0.81 -32.40 -6.91
CA ALA A 318 -1.70 -33.07 -5.98
C ALA A 318 -2.04 -34.47 -6.51
N GLY A 319 -1.37 -35.51 -6.00
CA GLY A 319 -1.88 -36.88 -6.15
C GLY A 319 -3.32 -37.03 -5.64
N SER A 320 -3.87 -38.23 -5.68
CA SER A 320 -5.25 -38.62 -5.27
C SER A 320 -5.75 -38.18 -3.85
N GLY A 321 -5.04 -37.31 -3.12
CA GLY A 321 -5.47 -36.72 -1.87
C GLY A 321 -6.56 -35.65 -2.04
N THR A 322 -7.20 -35.30 -0.93
CA THR A 322 -8.22 -34.25 -0.90
C THR A 322 -7.57 -32.87 -1.02
N ALA A 323 -8.30 -31.84 -1.47
CA ALA A 323 -7.78 -30.46 -1.57
C ALA A 323 -7.18 -29.94 -0.24
N TYR A 324 -7.66 -30.47 0.89
CA TYR A 324 -7.14 -30.19 2.23
C TYR A 324 -5.75 -30.82 2.47
N ASP A 325 -5.50 -32.04 1.97
CA ASP A 325 -4.22 -32.74 2.13
C ASP A 325 -3.08 -32.03 1.38
N THR A 326 -3.39 -31.36 0.28
CA THR A 326 -2.43 -30.65 -0.57
C THR A 326 -2.18 -29.21 -0.13
N MET A 327 -2.96 -28.70 0.82
CA MET A 327 -2.95 -27.30 1.21
C MET A 327 -1.69 -26.91 2.01
N TYR A 328 -1.09 -27.88 2.70
CA TYR A 328 0.15 -27.73 3.47
C TYR A 328 1.38 -28.34 2.79
N SER A 329 1.23 -28.86 1.56
CA SER A 329 2.36 -29.41 0.81
C SER A 329 3.21 -28.28 0.24
N GLU A 330 4.50 -28.28 0.58
CA GLU A 330 5.49 -27.47 -0.12
C GLU A 330 5.65 -28.01 -1.56
N PRO A 331 5.77 -27.13 -2.57
CA PRO A 331 5.96 -27.58 -3.94
C PRO A 331 7.27 -28.36 -4.06
N ASP A 332 7.19 -29.56 -4.64
CA ASP A 332 8.33 -30.45 -4.83
C ASP A 332 9.40 -29.74 -5.68
N THR A 333 10.62 -29.60 -5.15
CA THR A 333 11.76 -29.07 -5.90
C THR A 333 12.32 -30.17 -6.80
N THR A 334 11.53 -30.68 -7.74
CA THR A 334 12.06 -31.57 -8.77
C THR A 334 12.86 -30.74 -9.77
N GLU A 335 14.17 -30.74 -9.56
CA GLU A 335 15.19 -30.17 -10.42
C GLU A 335 15.12 -30.76 -11.84
N THR A 336 14.36 -30.12 -12.73
CA THR A 336 14.51 -30.31 -14.17
C THR A 336 14.52 -28.96 -14.90
N GLY A 337 15.72 -28.36 -14.96
CA GLY A 337 16.09 -27.36 -15.97
C GLY A 337 15.53 -25.94 -15.85
N VAL A 338 14.20 -25.76 -15.74
CA VAL A 338 13.53 -24.44 -15.84
C VAL A 338 12.67 -24.18 -14.60
N LYS A 339 12.85 -23.03 -13.95
CA LYS A 339 12.11 -22.65 -12.74
C LYS A 339 10.69 -22.20 -13.10
N LYS A 340 9.71 -23.02 -12.73
CA LYS A 340 8.30 -22.63 -12.70
C LYS A 340 8.00 -21.73 -11.50
N MET A 341 7.06 -20.83 -11.69
CA MET A 341 6.65 -19.84 -10.69
C MET A 341 5.32 -20.21 -10.05
N ASP A 342 5.10 -19.73 -8.84
CA ASP A 342 3.81 -19.79 -8.17
C ASP A 342 3.00 -18.53 -8.51
N ARG A 343 1.68 -18.65 -8.60
CA ARG A 343 0.79 -17.50 -8.83
C ARG A 343 0.37 -16.85 -7.53
N ILE A 344 0.12 -15.55 -7.59
CA ILE A 344 -0.27 -14.72 -6.45
C ILE A 344 -1.60 -14.03 -6.76
N ALA A 345 -2.56 -14.06 -5.83
CA ALA A 345 -3.77 -13.25 -5.95
C ALA A 345 -3.63 -11.93 -5.19
N VAL A 346 -4.17 -10.85 -5.72
CA VAL A 346 -4.36 -9.56 -5.03
C VAL A 346 -5.85 -9.34 -4.86
N ILE A 347 -6.29 -9.41 -3.61
CA ILE A 347 -7.70 -9.38 -3.22
C ILE A 347 -8.02 -7.98 -2.72
N ILE A 348 -8.82 -7.25 -3.50
CA ILE A 348 -9.35 -5.95 -3.14
C ILE A 348 -10.66 -6.18 -2.40
N ARG A 349 -10.73 -5.80 -1.13
CA ARG A 349 -11.97 -5.89 -0.37
C ARG A 349 -12.86 -4.70 -0.69
N THR A 350 -14.04 -4.96 -1.25
CA THR A 350 -15.06 -3.94 -1.55
C THR A 350 -16.39 -4.31 -0.91
N TYR A 351 -17.38 -3.42 -1.01
CA TYR A 351 -18.71 -3.65 -0.47
C TYR A 351 -19.78 -3.01 -1.36
N VAL A 352 -21.01 -3.51 -1.29
CA VAL A 352 -22.18 -2.89 -1.94
C VAL A 352 -22.35 -1.45 -1.46
N GLY A 353 -22.39 -0.52 -2.41
CA GLY A 353 -22.39 0.93 -2.17
C GLY A 353 -21.00 1.58 -2.10
N PHE A 354 -19.92 0.87 -2.44
CA PHE A 354 -18.60 1.51 -2.62
C PHE A 354 -18.65 2.55 -3.76
N GLU A 355 -18.09 3.74 -3.51
CA GLU A 355 -18.06 4.82 -4.49
C GLU A 355 -16.89 4.65 -5.48
N TRP A 356 -17.22 4.31 -6.72
CA TRP A 356 -16.25 4.17 -7.81
C TRP A 356 -15.92 5.53 -8.43
N THR A 357 -15.05 6.29 -7.77
CA THR A 357 -14.50 7.53 -8.34
C THR A 357 -13.68 7.22 -9.60
N GLN A 358 -13.53 8.21 -10.47
CA GLN A 358 -12.68 8.06 -11.65
C GLN A 358 -11.21 7.78 -11.27
N HIS A 359 -10.73 8.27 -10.12
CA HIS A 359 -9.40 7.94 -9.60
C HIS A 359 -9.29 6.50 -9.09
N ALA A 360 -10.34 5.98 -8.43
CA ALA A 360 -10.39 4.57 -8.06
C ALA A 360 -10.31 3.66 -9.30
N ILE A 361 -11.03 4.00 -10.38
CA ILE A 361 -10.96 3.30 -11.67
C ILE A 361 -9.53 3.32 -12.23
N LEU A 362 -8.89 4.49 -12.30
CA LEU A 362 -7.48 4.61 -12.75
C LEU A 362 -6.54 3.72 -11.92
N ASN A 363 -6.74 3.69 -10.61
CA ASN A 363 -5.94 2.93 -9.68
C ASN A 363 -6.03 1.41 -9.93
N PHE A 364 -7.24 0.89 -10.17
CA PHE A 364 -7.42 -0.53 -10.42
C PHE A 364 -7.00 -0.94 -11.83
N ARG A 365 -7.23 -0.10 -12.85
CA ARG A 365 -6.65 -0.29 -14.19
C ARG A 365 -5.13 -0.40 -14.15
N ALA A 366 -4.48 0.49 -13.38
CA ALA A 366 -3.05 0.47 -13.16
C ALA A 366 -2.60 -0.85 -12.52
N MET A 367 -3.25 -1.24 -11.43
CA MET A 367 -2.91 -2.47 -10.71
C MET A 367 -3.04 -3.72 -11.60
N ILE A 368 -4.13 -3.86 -12.36
CA ILE A 368 -4.34 -5.01 -13.24
C ILE A 368 -3.32 -5.02 -14.38
N SER A 369 -3.11 -3.87 -15.04
CA SER A 369 -2.15 -3.76 -16.14
C SER A 369 -0.72 -4.11 -15.69
N GLU A 370 -0.29 -3.58 -14.54
CA GLU A 370 1.07 -3.73 -14.04
C GLU A 370 1.31 -5.13 -13.45
N LEU A 371 0.40 -5.61 -12.61
CA LEU A 371 0.58 -6.89 -11.92
C LEU A 371 0.25 -8.08 -12.80
N VAL A 372 -0.77 -8.00 -13.65
CA VAL A 372 -1.31 -9.16 -14.36
C VAL A 372 -0.76 -9.20 -15.78
N LEU A 373 -1.06 -8.17 -16.59
CA LEU A 373 -0.79 -8.25 -18.02
C LEU A 373 0.69 -8.07 -18.34
N LYS A 374 1.37 -7.08 -17.72
CA LYS A 374 2.82 -6.84 -17.95
C LYS A 374 3.70 -7.95 -17.40
N SER A 375 3.30 -8.62 -16.32
CA SER A 375 4.06 -9.73 -15.74
C SER A 375 3.83 -11.07 -16.45
N GLY A 376 2.89 -11.13 -17.40
CA GLY A 376 2.49 -12.38 -18.05
C GLY A 376 1.73 -13.34 -17.12
N GLY A 377 0.87 -12.82 -16.24
CA GLY A 377 -0.04 -13.58 -15.39
C GLY A 377 0.54 -14.06 -14.05
N GLU A 378 1.68 -13.52 -13.59
CA GLU A 378 2.28 -13.87 -12.28
C GLU A 378 1.33 -13.56 -11.13
N TYR A 379 0.57 -12.47 -11.27
CA TYR A 379 -0.47 -12.07 -10.35
C TYR A 379 -1.85 -12.21 -10.99
N SER A 380 -2.89 -12.16 -10.15
CA SER A 380 -4.27 -11.91 -10.56
C SER A 380 -4.93 -10.99 -9.57
N VAL A 381 -5.77 -10.07 -10.05
CA VAL A 381 -6.53 -9.16 -9.19
C VAL A 381 -7.96 -9.69 -9.09
N HIS A 382 -8.54 -9.63 -7.89
CA HIS A 382 -9.94 -10.01 -7.63
C HIS A 382 -10.58 -8.99 -6.70
N PHE A 383 -11.87 -8.70 -6.92
CA PHE A 383 -12.68 -7.90 -6.00
C PHE A 383 -13.52 -8.84 -5.14
N LEU A 384 -13.26 -8.86 -3.84
CA LEU A 384 -14.04 -9.62 -2.87
C LEU A 384 -15.16 -8.72 -2.33
N LEU A 385 -16.32 -8.79 -2.97
CA LEU A 385 -17.44 -7.86 -2.81
C LEU A 385 -18.39 -8.31 -1.68
N HIS A 386 -18.39 -7.57 -0.58
CA HIS A 386 -19.31 -7.82 0.54
C HIS A 386 -20.73 -7.34 0.20
N VAL A 387 -21.66 -8.29 0.15
CA VAL A 387 -23.11 -8.06 0.05
C VAL A 387 -23.70 -7.99 1.45
N LYS A 388 -24.11 -6.79 1.86
CA LYS A 388 -24.66 -6.52 3.19
C LYS A 388 -26.07 -7.09 3.40
N ASP A 389 -26.80 -7.32 2.30
CA ASP A 389 -28.11 -7.96 2.33
C ASP A 389 -27.94 -9.48 2.49
N ASN A 390 -28.19 -9.98 3.70
CA ASN A 390 -28.05 -11.39 4.04
C ASN A 390 -29.17 -12.28 3.48
N ASP A 391 -30.25 -11.69 2.94
CA ASP A 391 -31.35 -12.43 2.30
C ASP A 391 -31.16 -12.55 0.78
N ALA A 392 -30.16 -11.86 0.21
CA ALA A 392 -29.83 -11.94 -1.21
C ALA A 392 -29.28 -13.33 -1.56
N ALA A 393 -29.93 -14.01 -2.51
CA ALA A 393 -29.63 -15.39 -2.89
C ALA A 393 -28.38 -15.55 -3.79
N ILE A 394 -27.26 -14.91 -3.42
CA ILE A 394 -26.04 -14.79 -4.24
C ILE A 394 -25.34 -16.13 -4.55
N TRP A 395 -25.60 -17.18 -3.76
CA TRP A 395 -25.07 -18.52 -3.98
C TRP A 395 -25.95 -19.42 -4.88
N SER A 396 -27.17 -19.00 -5.21
CA SER A 396 -28.14 -19.85 -5.91
C SER A 396 -28.81 -19.23 -7.13
N ASP A 397 -28.78 -17.90 -7.24
CA ASP A 397 -29.41 -17.17 -8.36
C ASP A 397 -28.41 -16.24 -9.06
N PRO A 398 -27.86 -16.65 -10.21
CA PRO A 398 -26.96 -15.82 -11.01
C PRO A 398 -27.58 -14.47 -11.44
N SER A 399 -28.91 -14.38 -11.55
CA SER A 399 -29.56 -13.12 -11.93
C SER A 399 -29.50 -12.09 -10.80
N VAL A 400 -29.52 -12.54 -9.54
CA VAL A 400 -29.31 -11.68 -8.36
C VAL A 400 -27.87 -11.18 -8.34
N VAL A 401 -26.90 -12.06 -8.59
CA VAL A 401 -25.48 -11.69 -8.68
C VAL A 401 -25.26 -10.62 -9.75
N GLN A 402 -25.75 -10.87 -10.98
CA GLN A 402 -25.58 -9.92 -12.08
C GLN A 402 -26.21 -8.56 -11.76
N LYS A 403 -27.42 -8.55 -11.17
CA LYS A 403 -28.07 -7.31 -10.76
C LYS A 403 -27.23 -6.54 -9.73
N ILE A 404 -26.68 -7.22 -8.73
CA ILE A 404 -25.81 -6.56 -7.73
C ILE A 404 -24.58 -5.94 -8.41
N LEU A 405 -23.97 -6.63 -9.37
CA LEU A 405 -22.83 -6.12 -10.13
C LEU A 405 -23.21 -4.91 -10.98
N ASP A 406 -24.31 -4.98 -11.73
CA ASP A 406 -24.81 -3.88 -12.56
C ASP A 406 -25.09 -2.62 -11.73
N ASP A 407 -25.63 -2.78 -10.53
CA ASP A 407 -26.00 -1.68 -9.64
C ASP A 407 -24.80 -1.09 -8.88
N ASN A 408 -23.70 -1.83 -8.69
CA ASN A 408 -22.64 -1.47 -7.72
C ASN A 408 -21.20 -1.49 -8.25
N VAL A 409 -20.93 -2.03 -9.43
CA VAL A 409 -19.56 -2.21 -9.94
C VAL A 409 -19.50 -1.71 -11.39
N PRO A 410 -18.45 -0.95 -11.79
CA PRO A 410 -18.23 -0.62 -13.18
C PRO A 410 -18.14 -1.89 -14.05
N THR A 411 -18.79 -1.86 -15.20
CA THR A 411 -18.87 -3.00 -16.13
C THR A 411 -17.51 -3.59 -16.51
N GLU A 412 -16.44 -2.79 -16.53
CA GLU A 412 -15.08 -3.26 -16.85
C GLU A 412 -14.49 -4.23 -15.79
N PHE A 413 -15.07 -4.28 -14.58
CA PHE A 413 -14.58 -5.07 -13.45
C PHE A 413 -15.54 -6.18 -13.00
N HIS A 414 -16.68 -6.38 -13.67
CA HIS A 414 -17.67 -7.39 -13.28
C HIS A 414 -17.08 -8.79 -13.17
N SER A 415 -16.33 -9.20 -14.18
CA SER A 415 -15.70 -10.52 -14.28
C SER A 415 -14.59 -10.78 -13.26
N LEU A 416 -14.18 -9.76 -12.49
CA LEU A 416 -13.20 -9.87 -11.41
C LEU A 416 -13.84 -10.01 -10.02
N CYS A 417 -15.16 -9.94 -9.93
CA CYS A 417 -15.86 -9.89 -8.64
C CYS A 417 -16.24 -11.28 -8.14
N THR A 418 -15.87 -11.57 -6.89
CA THR A 418 -16.40 -12.69 -6.09
C THR A 418 -17.24 -12.12 -4.95
N LEU A 419 -18.52 -12.47 -4.91
CA LEU A 419 -19.47 -11.98 -3.91
C LEU A 419 -19.43 -12.85 -2.66
N TRP A 420 -19.67 -12.23 -1.50
CA TRP A 420 -19.85 -12.95 -0.22
C TRP A 420 -20.77 -12.17 0.72
N SER A 421 -21.34 -12.86 1.71
CA SER A 421 -22.18 -12.29 2.77
C SER A 421 -21.86 -12.84 4.16
N GLU A 422 -22.24 -12.11 5.22
CA GLU A 422 -22.08 -12.60 6.60
C GLU A 422 -22.93 -13.86 6.86
N ALA A 423 -24.08 -13.99 6.19
CA ALA A 423 -24.90 -15.21 6.23
C ALA A 423 -24.14 -16.44 5.73
N GLU A 424 -23.40 -16.32 4.63
CA GLU A 424 -22.55 -17.42 4.14
C GLU A 424 -21.41 -17.73 5.11
N MET A 425 -20.79 -16.72 5.72
CA MET A 425 -19.72 -16.95 6.70
C MET A 425 -20.21 -17.71 7.92
N LYS A 426 -21.46 -17.50 8.35
CA LYS A 426 -22.11 -18.30 9.41
C LYS A 426 -22.32 -19.76 9.03
N LEU A 427 -22.44 -20.07 7.73
CA LEU A 427 -22.52 -21.44 7.23
C LEU A 427 -21.15 -22.11 7.14
N TYR A 428 -20.11 -21.36 6.73
CA TYR A 428 -18.73 -21.86 6.69
C TYR A 428 -18.13 -22.06 8.08
N TYR A 429 -18.49 -21.21 9.03
CA TYR A 429 -18.00 -21.25 10.42
C TYR A 429 -19.16 -21.44 11.40
N PRO A 430 -19.87 -22.58 11.36
CA PRO A 430 -21.00 -22.82 12.23
C PRO A 430 -20.53 -23.23 13.63
N GLY A 431 -21.45 -23.16 14.59
CA GLY A 431 -21.22 -23.60 15.96
C GLY A 431 -21.17 -22.45 16.96
N HIS A 432 -20.89 -22.79 18.21
CA HIS A 432 -20.86 -21.83 19.30
C HIS A 432 -19.42 -21.38 19.55
N PHE A 433 -19.13 -20.14 19.20
CA PHE A 433 -17.93 -19.44 19.64
C PHE A 433 -18.14 -18.98 21.08
N ALA A 434 -17.25 -19.37 21.99
CA ALA A 434 -17.27 -18.89 23.37
C ALA A 434 -17.12 -17.36 23.42
N ASP A 435 -17.56 -16.74 24.51
CA ASP A 435 -17.49 -15.29 24.67
C ASP A 435 -16.06 -14.75 24.47
N ALA A 436 -15.98 -13.57 23.85
CA ALA A 436 -14.72 -12.87 23.71
C ALA A 436 -14.24 -12.33 25.06
N LEU A 437 -12.93 -12.32 25.30
CA LEU A 437 -12.36 -11.72 26.51
C LEU A 437 -12.80 -10.25 26.66
N GLU A 438 -12.72 -9.48 25.58
CA GLU A 438 -13.35 -8.18 25.44
C GLU A 438 -13.92 -8.06 24.01
N ASN A 439 -15.04 -7.36 23.82
CA ASN A 439 -15.57 -7.03 22.49
C ASN A 439 -15.86 -5.53 22.42
N PRO A 440 -14.83 -4.68 22.23
CA PRO A 440 -15.01 -3.23 22.20
C PRO A 440 -15.95 -2.76 21.08
N SER A 441 -16.01 -3.51 19.98
CA SER A 441 -16.88 -3.19 18.84
C SER A 441 -18.37 -3.48 19.09
N ASN A 442 -18.68 -4.31 20.08
CA ASN A 442 -20.02 -4.87 20.30
C ASN A 442 -20.61 -5.56 19.04
N GLY A 443 -19.76 -6.01 18.11
CA GLY A 443 -20.13 -6.63 16.85
C GLY A 443 -20.21 -8.16 16.92
N ASP A 444 -20.96 -8.75 15.98
CA ASP A 444 -21.00 -10.20 15.74
C ASP A 444 -19.60 -10.70 15.31
N ILE A 445 -19.25 -11.93 15.70
CA ILE A 445 -17.96 -12.52 15.34
C ILE A 445 -17.79 -12.68 13.83
N HIS A 446 -18.89 -12.95 13.09
CA HIS A 446 -18.90 -13.03 11.63
C HIS A 446 -18.95 -11.67 10.96
N GLY A 447 -19.10 -10.60 11.76
CA GLY A 447 -19.16 -9.24 11.26
C GLY A 447 -17.85 -8.86 10.58
N VAL A 448 -17.94 -8.14 9.45
CA VAL A 448 -16.77 -7.70 8.67
C VAL A 448 -15.74 -6.97 9.52
N TYR A 449 -16.18 -6.27 10.58
CA TYR A 449 -15.29 -5.51 11.45
C TYR A 449 -14.42 -6.40 12.37
N ARG A 450 -14.95 -7.53 12.86
CA ARG A 450 -14.22 -8.43 13.77
C ARG A 450 -13.46 -9.52 13.03
N SER A 451 -14.03 -10.06 11.94
CA SER A 451 -13.46 -11.19 11.20
C SER A 451 -13.41 -10.96 9.69
N ALA A 452 -12.86 -9.81 9.28
CA ALA A 452 -12.69 -9.43 7.88
C ALA A 452 -11.91 -10.44 7.01
N GLN A 453 -11.19 -11.37 7.64
CA GLN A 453 -10.40 -12.41 6.96
C GLN A 453 -11.17 -13.71 6.69
N MET A 454 -12.37 -13.91 7.27
CA MET A 454 -13.22 -15.07 6.97
C MET A 454 -13.46 -15.29 5.47
N PRO A 455 -13.91 -14.29 4.70
CA PRO A 455 -14.14 -14.47 3.27
C PRO A 455 -12.83 -14.67 2.49
N LEU A 456 -11.71 -14.10 2.94
CA LEU A 456 -10.40 -14.34 2.32
C LEU A 456 -9.93 -15.79 2.51
N GLN A 457 -10.15 -16.37 3.70
CA GLN A 457 -9.87 -17.78 3.97
C GLN A 457 -10.69 -18.70 3.06
N VAL A 458 -11.99 -18.41 2.90
CA VAL A 458 -12.87 -19.16 2.00
C VAL A 458 -12.44 -19.01 0.54
N PHE A 459 -12.09 -17.80 0.11
CA PHE A 459 -11.57 -17.55 -1.23
C PHE A 459 -10.31 -18.39 -1.50
N ALA A 460 -9.35 -18.42 -0.57
CA ALA A 460 -8.13 -19.20 -0.74
C ALA A 460 -8.35 -20.72 -0.82
N LEU A 461 -9.40 -21.25 -0.17
CA LEU A 461 -9.80 -22.65 -0.30
C LEU A 461 -10.37 -22.98 -1.68
N GLN A 462 -11.10 -22.03 -2.27
CA GLN A 462 -11.74 -22.18 -3.57
C GLN A 462 -10.76 -21.95 -4.74
N HIS A 463 -9.63 -21.29 -4.48
CA HIS A 463 -8.62 -20.94 -5.48
C HIS A 463 -7.22 -21.55 -5.17
N PRO A 464 -7.06 -22.89 -5.28
CA PRO A 464 -5.80 -23.58 -5.00
C PRO A 464 -4.68 -23.29 -6.02
N GLU A 465 -4.98 -22.61 -7.12
CA GLU A 465 -4.01 -22.13 -8.11
C GLU A 465 -3.07 -21.04 -7.57
N TYR A 466 -3.43 -20.36 -6.46
CA TYR A 466 -2.60 -19.33 -5.84
C TYR A 466 -1.84 -19.88 -4.62
N SER A 467 -0.58 -19.53 -4.50
CA SER A 467 0.23 -19.86 -3.32
C SER A 467 0.26 -18.73 -2.28
N HIS A 468 0.02 -17.49 -2.72
CA HIS A 468 0.00 -16.30 -1.86
C HIS A 468 -1.14 -15.36 -2.25
N PHE A 469 -1.59 -14.58 -1.27
CA PHE A 469 -2.72 -13.67 -1.37
C PHE A 469 -2.35 -12.33 -0.74
N TRP A 470 -2.33 -11.26 -1.50
CA TRP A 470 -2.32 -9.91 -0.97
C TRP A 470 -3.74 -9.51 -0.58
N ASN A 471 -4.01 -9.32 0.70
CA ASN A 471 -5.19 -8.61 1.17
C ASN A 471 -4.93 -7.11 1.06
N TRP A 472 -5.73 -6.39 0.26
CA TRP A 472 -5.51 -4.98 -0.06
C TRP A 472 -6.77 -4.14 0.21
N GLU A 473 -6.58 -2.94 0.75
CA GLU A 473 -7.67 -2.02 1.08
C GLU A 473 -7.92 -1.00 -0.05
N MET A 474 -9.19 -0.64 -0.26
CA MET A 474 -9.63 0.20 -1.38
C MET A 474 -9.15 1.66 -1.29
N ASP A 475 -8.75 2.13 -0.11
CA ASP A 475 -8.29 3.49 0.19
C ASP A 475 -6.77 3.60 0.28
N MET A 476 -6.04 2.59 -0.21
CA MET A 476 -4.59 2.63 -0.36
C MET A 476 -4.19 3.08 -1.77
N ARG A 477 -3.17 3.93 -1.88
CA ARG A 477 -2.59 4.35 -3.15
C ARG A 477 -1.08 4.14 -3.16
N TYR A 478 -0.52 3.98 -4.35
CA TYR A 478 0.92 3.85 -4.55
C TYR A 478 1.41 4.74 -5.70
N ILE A 479 2.39 5.59 -5.37
CA ILE A 479 3.19 6.31 -6.35
C ILE A 479 4.33 5.36 -6.75
N GLY A 480 4.40 4.94 -8.01
CA GLY A 480 5.35 3.96 -8.51
C GLY A 480 4.67 2.75 -9.16
N SER A 481 5.45 1.70 -9.45
CA SER A 481 4.95 0.44 -10.03
C SER A 481 4.46 -0.53 -8.94
N TYR A 482 3.20 -0.96 -9.01
CA TYR A 482 2.66 -2.01 -8.16
C TYR A 482 3.45 -3.31 -8.26
N TYR A 483 3.91 -3.66 -9.47
CA TYR A 483 4.74 -4.85 -9.66
C TYR A 483 6.05 -4.75 -8.90
N GLU A 484 6.77 -3.62 -9.04
CA GLU A 484 8.02 -3.39 -8.31
C GLU A 484 7.77 -3.47 -6.79
N LEU A 485 6.71 -2.84 -6.29
CA LEU A 485 6.39 -2.89 -4.85
C LEU A 485 6.19 -4.33 -4.37
N LEU A 486 5.25 -5.07 -4.96
CA LEU A 486 4.84 -6.38 -4.43
C LEU A 486 5.94 -7.45 -4.63
N ASP A 487 6.65 -7.42 -5.76
CA ASP A 487 7.77 -8.33 -6.01
C ASP A 487 8.93 -8.08 -5.03
N ARG A 488 9.31 -6.83 -4.84
CA ARG A 488 10.44 -6.46 -3.98
C ARG A 488 10.18 -6.75 -2.51
N LEU A 489 8.95 -6.53 -2.03
CA LEU A 489 8.54 -6.93 -0.68
C LEU A 489 8.64 -8.45 -0.49
N GLY A 490 8.14 -9.25 -1.45
CA GLY A 490 8.25 -10.70 -1.42
C GLY A 490 9.70 -11.19 -1.47
N SER A 491 10.51 -10.65 -2.38
CA SER A 491 11.91 -11.00 -2.55
C SER A 491 12.77 -10.63 -1.35
N TRP A 492 12.54 -9.46 -0.73
CA TRP A 492 13.20 -9.06 0.51
C TRP A 492 12.85 -9.99 1.68
N ALA A 493 11.56 -10.31 1.85
CA ALA A 493 11.10 -11.18 2.94
C ALA A 493 11.64 -12.61 2.80
N ARG A 494 11.78 -13.11 1.56
CA ARG A 494 12.41 -14.40 1.25
C ARG A 494 13.86 -14.46 1.72
N GLN A 495 14.60 -13.36 1.58
CA GLN A 495 16.02 -13.26 1.98
C GLN A 495 16.22 -13.13 3.49
N GLN A 496 15.18 -12.79 4.26
CA GLN A 496 15.32 -12.64 5.71
C GLN A 496 15.49 -14.00 6.40
N SER A 497 16.49 -14.10 7.28
CA SER A 497 16.60 -15.18 8.25
C SER A 497 15.42 -15.16 9.22
N ARG A 498 14.88 -16.32 9.57
CA ARG A 498 13.87 -16.47 10.64
C ARG A 498 14.43 -16.11 12.01
N ASN A 499 15.74 -16.20 12.20
CA ASN A 499 16.36 -15.82 13.47
C ASN A 499 16.24 -14.31 13.71
N LEU A 500 15.72 -13.98 14.89
CA LEU A 500 15.41 -12.62 15.32
C LEU A 500 14.43 -11.85 14.40
N LEU A 501 13.71 -12.56 13.52
CA LEU A 501 12.81 -11.92 12.56
C LEU A 501 11.60 -11.29 13.26
N TRP A 502 11.05 -11.95 14.27
CA TRP A 502 9.94 -11.43 15.07
C TRP A 502 10.34 -10.17 15.83
N GLU A 503 11.55 -10.15 16.38
CA GLU A 503 12.10 -9.01 17.09
C GLU A 503 12.32 -7.82 16.16
N ARG A 504 12.96 -8.04 15.00
CA ARG A 504 13.11 -7.01 13.96
C ARG A 504 11.75 -6.51 13.45
N SER A 505 10.79 -7.42 13.27
CA SER A 505 9.46 -7.07 12.79
C SER A 505 8.60 -6.34 13.83
N SER A 506 9.00 -6.36 15.10
CA SER A 506 8.30 -5.65 16.18
C SER A 506 8.81 -4.22 16.40
N LYS A 507 9.69 -3.71 15.53
CA LYS A 507 10.33 -2.40 15.67
C LYS A 507 10.36 -1.68 14.32
N TYR A 508 10.08 -0.37 14.31
CA TYR A 508 10.28 0.46 13.14
C TYR A 508 11.77 0.66 12.88
N TYR A 509 12.19 0.49 11.63
CA TYR A 509 13.54 0.83 11.20
C TYR A 509 13.61 2.33 10.86
N ILE A 510 14.51 3.06 11.52
CA ILE A 510 14.70 4.51 11.39
C ILE A 510 16.15 4.74 10.93
N PRO A 511 16.40 4.92 9.61
CA PRO A 511 17.75 4.96 9.07
C PRO A 511 18.66 6.02 9.73
N ALA A 512 18.11 7.19 10.06
CA ALA A 512 18.85 8.27 10.71
C ALA A 512 19.31 7.98 12.15
N VAL A 513 18.75 6.94 12.79
CA VAL A 513 19.09 6.51 14.15
C VAL A 513 19.85 5.18 14.13
N HIS A 514 19.38 4.23 13.34
CA HIS A 514 19.89 2.85 13.34
C HIS A 514 21.03 2.61 12.34
N GLY A 515 21.25 3.51 11.37
CA GLY A 515 22.20 3.29 10.29
C GLY A 515 21.65 2.32 9.25
N SER A 516 22.49 1.42 8.75
CA SER A 516 22.13 0.35 7.80
C SER A 516 21.18 -0.70 8.40
N TRP A 517 20.61 -1.56 7.56
CA TRP A 517 19.75 -2.65 8.00
C TRP A 517 20.48 -3.67 8.89
N ASP A 518 21.75 -3.95 8.61
CA ASP A 518 22.56 -4.88 9.41
C ASP A 518 22.92 -4.29 10.79
N GLU A 519 23.18 -2.98 10.85
CA GLU A 519 23.36 -2.27 12.11
C GLU A 519 22.05 -2.26 12.93
N PHE A 520 20.90 -2.04 12.28
CA PHE A 520 19.59 -2.19 12.92
C PHE A 520 19.37 -3.60 13.49
N ALA A 521 19.67 -4.65 12.71
CA ALA A 521 19.55 -6.03 13.19
C ALA A 521 20.43 -6.29 14.43
N THR A 522 21.65 -5.73 14.45
CA THR A 522 22.57 -5.82 15.59
C THR A 522 22.03 -5.06 16.82
N VAL A 523 21.42 -3.89 16.62
CA VAL A 523 20.77 -3.12 17.70
C VAL A 523 19.64 -3.94 18.33
N VAL A 524 18.78 -4.53 17.51
CA VAL A 524 17.66 -5.37 17.98
C VAL A 524 18.15 -6.57 18.78
N GLU A 525 19.21 -7.25 18.32
CA GLU A 525 19.82 -8.36 19.05
C GLU A 525 20.37 -7.91 20.41
N LYS A 526 21.04 -6.76 20.46
CA LYS A 526 21.56 -6.20 21.71
C LYS A 526 20.45 -5.83 22.69
N GLU A 527 19.37 -5.22 22.22
CA GLU A 527 18.19 -4.87 23.02
C GLU A 527 17.52 -6.13 23.59
N LEU A 528 17.34 -7.17 22.77
CA LEU A 528 16.82 -8.45 23.22
C LEU A 528 17.71 -9.05 24.32
N ASN A 529 19.03 -9.12 24.09
CA ASN A 529 19.97 -9.67 25.06
C ASN A 529 19.95 -8.90 26.38
N ALA A 530 19.84 -7.57 26.33
CA ALA A 530 19.72 -6.71 27.51
C ALA A 530 18.40 -6.92 28.28
N SER A 531 17.31 -7.24 27.57
CA SER A 531 16.01 -7.52 28.19
C SER A 531 15.95 -8.86 28.95
N GLY A 532 16.87 -9.79 28.65
CA GLY A 532 16.85 -11.16 29.18
C GLY A 532 15.73 -12.04 28.64
N ARG A 533 14.95 -11.56 27.65
CA ARG A 533 13.91 -12.34 26.98
C ARG A 533 14.51 -13.31 25.97
N ARG A 534 13.76 -14.36 25.67
CA ARG A 534 14.13 -15.36 24.66
C ARG A 534 13.63 -14.92 23.29
N ALA A 535 14.49 -15.03 22.28
CA ALA A 535 14.11 -14.86 20.88
C ALA A 535 12.99 -15.82 20.49
N ILE A 536 12.04 -15.32 19.69
CA ILE A 536 10.94 -16.11 19.14
C ILE A 536 11.45 -16.87 17.91
N LEU A 537 11.41 -18.20 18.00
CA LEU A 537 11.68 -19.08 16.86
C LEU A 537 10.78 -20.32 16.95
N GLY A 538 10.00 -20.55 15.88
CA GLY A 538 9.09 -21.68 15.77
C GLY A 538 7.77 -21.51 16.53
N PRO A 539 6.97 -22.59 16.60
CA PRO A 539 5.64 -22.56 17.22
C PRO A 539 5.72 -22.24 18.72
N GLN A 540 4.77 -21.44 19.20
CA GLN A 540 4.68 -21.08 20.62
C GLN A 540 3.85 -22.09 21.39
N ILE A 541 4.17 -22.33 22.66
CA ILE A 541 3.44 -23.26 23.53
C ILE A 541 2.77 -22.48 24.65
N PHE A 542 1.45 -22.58 24.76
CA PHE A 542 0.63 -21.90 25.78
C PHE A 542 -0.67 -22.69 26.06
N PRO A 543 -1.31 -22.51 27.23
CA PRO A 543 -2.59 -23.15 27.54
C PRO A 543 -3.69 -22.77 26.54
N GLY A 544 -4.43 -23.75 26.04
CA GLY A 544 -5.48 -23.54 25.05
C GLY A 544 -5.02 -23.60 23.58
N ARG A 545 -3.70 -23.69 23.32
CA ARG A 545 -3.22 -24.03 21.97
C ARG A 545 -3.64 -25.44 21.60
N MET A 546 -4.24 -25.60 20.43
CA MET A 546 -4.53 -26.90 19.84
C MET A 546 -3.64 -27.11 18.61
N SER A 547 -3.22 -28.34 18.37
CA SER A 547 -2.45 -28.69 17.17
C SER A 547 -3.36 -28.68 15.95
N LEU A 548 -2.86 -28.17 14.82
CA LEU A 548 -3.51 -28.37 13.51
C LEU A 548 -3.42 -29.85 13.11
N LYS A 549 -4.33 -30.34 12.26
CA LYS A 549 -4.25 -31.73 11.76
C LYS A 549 -2.94 -32.04 11.06
N ALA A 550 -2.36 -31.07 10.34
CA ALA A 550 -1.05 -31.21 9.73
C ALA A 550 0.06 -31.44 10.78
N GLU A 551 0.01 -30.73 11.90
CA GLU A 551 0.95 -30.93 13.01
C GLU A 551 0.75 -32.29 13.69
N GLU A 552 -0.50 -32.73 13.87
CA GLU A 552 -0.85 -34.07 14.38
C GLU A 552 -0.33 -35.18 13.45
N ALA A 553 -0.30 -34.92 12.14
CA ALA A 553 0.29 -35.79 11.12
C ALA A 553 1.83 -35.70 11.05
N GLY A 554 2.46 -34.88 11.90
CA GLY A 554 3.92 -34.74 11.98
C GLY A 554 4.53 -33.74 10.97
N VAL A 555 3.71 -32.94 10.29
CA VAL A 555 4.19 -31.86 9.40
C VAL A 555 4.72 -30.70 10.24
N SER A 556 5.92 -30.24 9.92
CA SER A 556 6.55 -29.06 10.54
C SER A 556 6.50 -27.88 9.58
N PHE A 557 6.03 -26.73 10.05
CA PHE A 557 6.09 -25.45 9.32
C PHE A 557 7.45 -24.74 9.45
N MET A 558 8.37 -25.32 10.22
CA MET A 558 9.77 -24.89 10.24
C MET A 558 10.53 -25.58 9.10
N PRO A 559 11.32 -24.83 8.31
CA PRO A 559 12.09 -25.41 7.21
C PRO A 559 13.27 -26.24 7.76
N ALA A 560 13.75 -27.18 6.95
CA ALA A 560 14.79 -28.12 7.37
C ALA A 560 16.11 -27.46 7.79
N ASN A 561 16.45 -26.31 7.20
CA ASN A 561 17.63 -25.50 7.55
C ASN A 561 17.50 -24.77 8.89
N CYS A 562 16.36 -24.86 9.58
CA CYS A 562 16.15 -24.34 10.94
C CYS A 562 16.19 -25.42 12.03
N ASN A 563 16.49 -26.68 11.68
CA ASN A 563 16.53 -27.78 12.66
C ASN A 563 17.67 -27.60 13.68
N ARG A 564 17.46 -28.08 14.91
CA ARG A 564 18.50 -28.09 15.96
C ARG A 564 19.71 -28.91 15.49
N GLY A 565 20.83 -28.24 15.23
CA GLY A 565 22.06 -28.83 14.68
C GLY A 565 22.42 -28.37 13.26
N ALA A 566 21.60 -27.50 12.63
CA ALA A 566 21.99 -26.80 11.41
C ALA A 566 23.30 -26.02 11.64
N ALA A 567 24.22 -26.09 10.69
CA ALA A 567 25.59 -25.60 10.83
C ALA A 567 25.68 -24.07 11.01
N ASP A 568 24.69 -23.33 10.49
CA ASP A 568 24.64 -21.88 10.58
C ASP A 568 23.23 -21.40 10.96
N ALA A 569 23.12 -20.74 12.12
CA ALA A 569 21.89 -20.13 12.57
C ALA A 569 21.46 -18.99 11.63
N ALA A 570 22.39 -18.24 11.03
CA ALA A 570 22.06 -17.14 10.13
C ALA A 570 21.24 -17.59 8.92
N GLU A 571 21.47 -18.82 8.44
CA GLU A 571 20.81 -19.37 7.25
C GLU A 571 19.39 -19.93 7.51
N CYS A 572 18.94 -19.99 8.76
CA CYS A 572 17.62 -20.52 9.10
C CYS A 572 16.49 -19.76 8.37
N GLY A 573 15.80 -20.45 7.44
CA GLY A 573 14.69 -19.91 6.67
C GLY A 573 15.07 -18.90 5.59
N VAL A 574 16.36 -18.68 5.30
CA VAL A 574 16.79 -17.90 4.14
C VAL A 574 16.42 -18.67 2.86
N GLY A 575 15.82 -17.98 1.90
CA GLY A 575 15.32 -18.59 0.66
C GLY A 575 13.87 -19.10 0.74
N GLU A 576 13.31 -19.24 1.95
CA GLU A 576 11.91 -19.59 2.16
C GLU A 576 11.01 -18.35 1.99
N GLU A 577 9.89 -18.47 1.27
CA GLU A 577 8.86 -17.44 1.22
C GLU A 577 8.32 -17.11 2.62
N ALA A 578 8.05 -15.83 2.88
CA ALA A 578 7.33 -15.44 4.09
C ALA A 578 5.83 -15.73 3.94
N ASP A 579 5.27 -16.37 4.97
CA ASP A 579 3.84 -16.66 5.11
C ASP A 579 3.01 -15.42 5.37
N LEU A 580 3.60 -14.46 6.08
CA LEU A 580 2.97 -13.18 6.37
C LEU A 580 3.96 -12.06 6.08
N ILE A 581 3.58 -11.13 5.20
CA ILE A 581 4.27 -9.86 5.02
C ILE A 581 3.27 -8.75 5.38
N THR A 582 3.65 -7.93 6.36
CA THR A 582 2.84 -6.79 6.81
C THR A 582 3.51 -5.47 6.45
N LEU A 583 2.70 -4.42 6.37
CA LEU A 583 3.14 -3.05 6.10
C LEU A 583 3.15 -2.17 7.37
N ASN A 584 2.90 -2.76 8.54
CA ASN A 584 3.15 -2.17 9.85
C ASN A 584 3.83 -3.21 10.75
N PRO A 585 4.56 -2.79 11.80
CA PRO A 585 5.21 -3.71 12.72
C PRO A 585 4.28 -4.75 13.33
N LEU A 586 4.81 -5.96 13.51
CA LEU A 586 4.19 -7.08 14.22
C LEU A 586 4.35 -6.86 15.74
N PHE A 587 3.60 -5.92 16.29
CA PHE A 587 3.71 -5.56 17.70
C PHE A 587 3.07 -6.61 18.61
N ASP A 588 3.59 -6.73 19.82
CA ASP A 588 2.96 -7.52 20.89
C ASP A 588 1.78 -6.72 21.44
N ALA A 589 0.58 -7.28 21.34
CA ALA A 589 -0.63 -6.60 21.80
C ALA A 589 -0.70 -6.50 23.32
N ASP A 590 0.03 -7.35 24.06
CA ASP A 590 0.04 -7.34 25.52
C ASP A 590 0.57 -6.01 26.07
N GLU A 591 -0.18 -5.41 27.00
CA GLU A 591 0.09 -4.09 27.60
C GLU A 591 0.33 -2.92 26.60
N SER A 592 -0.01 -3.10 25.33
CA SER A 592 0.21 -2.08 24.28
C SER A 592 -0.69 -0.84 24.41
N GLY A 593 -1.78 -0.94 25.17
CA GLY A 593 -2.81 0.11 25.24
C GLY A 593 -3.71 0.18 24.00
N TRP A 594 -3.52 -0.72 23.02
CA TRP A 594 -4.38 -0.82 21.84
C TRP A 594 -5.78 -1.33 22.21
N VAL A 595 -6.81 -0.69 21.67
CA VAL A 595 -8.21 -0.89 22.10
C VAL A 595 -8.73 -2.31 21.85
N PHE A 596 -8.24 -3.00 20.81
CA PHE A 596 -8.67 -4.37 20.47
C PHE A 596 -7.70 -5.45 20.96
N ALA A 597 -6.74 -5.11 21.83
CA ALA A 597 -5.70 -6.05 22.28
C ALA A 597 -6.23 -7.32 22.97
N LYS A 598 -7.49 -7.30 23.44
CA LYS A 598 -8.17 -8.42 24.09
C LYS A 598 -9.41 -8.91 23.34
N ASP A 599 -9.64 -8.47 22.10
CA ASP A 599 -10.68 -9.07 21.26
C ASP A 599 -10.20 -10.44 20.73
N VAL A 600 -10.36 -11.42 21.61
CA VAL A 600 -9.95 -12.83 21.48
C VAL A 600 -11.13 -13.69 21.87
N THR A 601 -11.52 -14.60 21.00
CA THR A 601 -12.74 -15.40 21.09
C THR A 601 -12.38 -16.90 21.06
N GLY A 602 -13.07 -17.72 21.85
CA GLY A 602 -12.93 -19.18 21.82
C GLY A 602 -11.92 -19.79 22.81
N TYR A 603 -11.05 -18.98 23.43
CA TYR A 603 -10.05 -19.47 24.39
C TYR A 603 -10.59 -19.50 25.83
N GLU A 604 -10.13 -20.46 26.63
CA GLU A 604 -10.55 -20.59 28.02
C GLU A 604 -10.12 -19.38 28.89
N MET A 605 -11.10 -18.66 29.44
CA MET A 605 -10.87 -17.44 30.22
C MET A 605 -10.19 -17.65 31.58
N VAL A 606 -10.01 -18.91 32.02
CA VAL A 606 -9.29 -19.23 33.26
C VAL A 606 -7.77 -19.05 33.11
N PHE A 607 -7.26 -19.13 31.88
CA PHE A 607 -5.85 -18.96 31.57
C PHE A 607 -5.53 -17.53 31.17
N ALA A 608 -4.24 -17.21 31.16
CA ALA A 608 -3.77 -15.97 30.58
C ALA A 608 -4.19 -15.91 29.09
N PRO A 609 -4.56 -14.73 28.58
CA PRO A 609 -4.87 -14.56 27.18
C PRO A 609 -3.69 -15.06 26.29
N PRO A 610 -3.94 -15.74 25.16
CA PRO A 610 -2.89 -16.36 24.33
C PRO A 610 -1.84 -15.34 23.83
N PRO A 611 -0.61 -15.72 23.46
CA PRO A 611 0.34 -14.78 22.85
C PRO A 611 -0.29 -14.11 21.61
N ARG A 612 -0.13 -12.80 21.43
CA ARG A 612 -0.78 -12.06 20.33
C ARG A 612 0.19 -11.16 19.61
N ARG A 613 0.21 -11.26 18.29
CA ARG A 613 0.89 -10.30 17.41
C ARG A 613 -0.15 -9.62 16.55
N CYS A 614 0.02 -8.34 16.32
CA CYS A 614 -0.91 -7.52 15.56
C CYS A 614 -0.16 -6.65 14.56
N ALA A 615 -0.81 -6.33 13.45
CA ALA A 615 -0.41 -5.25 12.54
C ALA A 615 -1.67 -4.47 12.16
N ILE A 616 -1.76 -3.22 12.62
CA ILE A 616 -2.86 -2.31 12.27
C ILE A 616 -2.79 -2.00 10.78
N VAL A 617 -3.95 -1.82 10.14
CA VAL A 617 -4.19 -1.92 8.70
C VAL A 617 -4.06 -3.38 8.25
N THR A 618 -5.15 -3.96 7.73
CA THR A 618 -5.16 -5.39 7.39
C THR A 618 -4.39 -5.72 6.11
N ALA A 619 -3.79 -4.71 5.46
CA ALA A 619 -3.01 -4.84 4.25
C ALA A 619 -1.77 -5.74 4.46
N SER A 620 -1.78 -6.92 3.85
CA SER A 620 -0.75 -7.94 4.06
C SER A 620 -0.71 -8.98 2.94
N ARG A 621 0.44 -9.63 2.76
CA ARG A 621 0.56 -10.86 1.95
C ARG A 621 0.44 -12.06 2.88
N LEU A 622 -0.47 -12.98 2.60
CA LEU A 622 -0.67 -14.22 3.34
C LEU A 622 -0.40 -15.42 2.43
N SER A 623 0.27 -16.46 2.93
CA SER A 623 0.40 -17.73 2.20
C SER A 623 -0.90 -18.53 2.28
N ARG A 624 -1.12 -19.41 1.29
CA ARG A 624 -2.23 -20.37 1.31
C ARG A 624 -2.22 -21.22 2.58
N ARG A 625 -1.04 -21.68 3.02
CA ARG A 625 -0.89 -22.50 4.24
C ARG A 625 -1.20 -21.74 5.54
N LEU A 626 -0.96 -20.42 5.59
CA LEU A 626 -1.38 -19.60 6.72
C LEU A 626 -2.90 -19.41 6.74
N LEU A 627 -3.51 -19.08 5.59
CA LEU A 627 -4.98 -18.96 5.47
C LEU A 627 -5.69 -20.28 5.80
N ALA A 628 -5.07 -21.41 5.45
CA ALA A 628 -5.52 -22.74 5.81
C ALA A 628 -5.50 -23.00 7.33
N ALA A 629 -4.41 -22.64 8.00
CA ALA A 629 -4.30 -22.72 9.45
C ALA A 629 -5.35 -21.84 10.14
N MET A 630 -5.50 -20.60 9.68
CA MET A 630 -6.55 -19.69 10.16
C MET A 630 -7.95 -20.31 9.99
N HIS A 631 -8.22 -20.87 8.81
CA HIS A 631 -9.52 -21.50 8.52
C HIS A 631 -9.81 -22.62 9.52
N GLU A 632 -8.83 -23.49 9.77
CA GLU A 632 -8.94 -24.60 10.72
C GLU A 632 -9.16 -24.15 12.17
N GLU A 633 -8.43 -23.14 12.62
CA GLU A 633 -8.62 -22.52 13.94
C GLU A 633 -10.06 -22.03 14.12
N MET A 634 -10.65 -21.42 13.09
CA MET A 634 -12.04 -20.94 13.15
C MET A 634 -13.07 -22.08 13.10
N TRP A 635 -13.01 -22.99 12.12
CA TRP A 635 -14.09 -23.98 11.93
C TRP A 635 -14.05 -25.13 12.94
N ARG A 636 -12.84 -25.55 13.36
CA ARG A 636 -12.66 -26.74 14.20
C ARG A 636 -12.54 -26.40 15.68
N MET A 637 -11.86 -25.30 15.98
CA MET A 637 -11.51 -24.92 17.36
C MET A 637 -12.35 -23.75 17.87
N HIS A 638 -13.10 -23.08 16.97
CA HIS A 638 -13.89 -21.89 17.29
C HIS A 638 -13.03 -20.77 17.89
N HIS A 639 -11.76 -20.72 17.52
CA HIS A 639 -10.84 -19.67 17.92
C HIS A 639 -10.85 -18.53 16.90
N SER A 640 -10.85 -17.30 17.39
CA SER A 640 -10.74 -16.11 16.57
C SER A 640 -10.14 -14.95 17.35
N MET A 641 -9.66 -13.95 16.62
CA MET A 641 -9.14 -12.69 17.15
C MET A 641 -9.56 -11.55 16.22
N PHE A 642 -9.44 -10.30 16.67
CA PHE A 642 -9.69 -9.13 15.83
C PHE A 642 -8.93 -9.20 14.49
N SER A 643 -9.51 -8.63 13.42
CA SER A 643 -9.06 -8.82 12.04
C SER A 643 -7.60 -8.44 11.77
N GLU A 644 -7.07 -7.44 12.49
CA GLU A 644 -5.68 -6.96 12.40
C GLU A 644 -4.70 -7.81 13.23
N MET A 645 -5.23 -8.68 14.10
CA MET A 645 -4.47 -9.50 15.05
C MET A 645 -4.43 -10.98 14.64
N PHE A 646 -5.50 -11.49 14.03
CA PHE A 646 -5.65 -12.92 13.77
C PHE A 646 -4.55 -13.50 12.87
N PRO A 647 -4.21 -12.94 11.69
CA PRO A 647 -3.18 -13.53 10.83
C PRO A 647 -1.80 -13.61 11.48
N ALA A 648 -1.37 -12.53 12.13
CA ALA A 648 -0.07 -12.45 12.80
C ALA A 648 0.01 -13.37 14.02
N SER A 649 -1.08 -13.52 14.76
CA SER A 649 -1.15 -14.43 15.91
C SER A 649 -1.15 -15.90 15.47
N MET A 650 -1.87 -16.26 14.40
CA MET A 650 -1.82 -17.62 13.85
C MET A 650 -0.43 -17.95 13.29
N ALA A 651 0.22 -16.98 12.63
CA ALA A 651 1.59 -17.14 12.18
C ALA A 651 2.55 -17.41 13.36
N LEU A 652 2.40 -16.69 14.47
CA LEU A 652 3.16 -16.88 15.69
C LEU A 652 2.90 -18.27 16.32
N HIS A 653 1.63 -18.65 16.48
CA HIS A 653 1.22 -19.86 17.22
C HIS A 653 1.73 -21.15 16.58
N HIS A 654 1.73 -21.22 15.26
CA HIS A 654 2.15 -22.42 14.52
C HIS A 654 3.56 -22.31 13.92
N GLY A 655 4.26 -21.19 14.15
CA GLY A 655 5.66 -21.03 13.75
C GLY A 655 5.87 -20.80 12.26
N PHE A 656 4.95 -20.09 11.61
CA PHE A 656 5.10 -19.62 10.24
C PHE A 656 6.09 -18.45 10.14
N LYS A 657 6.65 -18.20 8.95
CA LYS A 657 7.58 -17.09 8.71
C LYS A 657 6.80 -15.79 8.51
N ALA A 658 6.88 -14.88 9.49
CA ALA A 658 6.22 -13.58 9.41
C ALA A 658 7.23 -12.43 9.45
N ALA A 659 7.06 -11.44 8.58
CA ALA A 659 7.91 -10.26 8.50
C ALA A 659 7.08 -8.97 8.40
N TYR A 660 7.54 -7.91 9.06
CA TYR A 660 7.17 -6.54 8.72
C TYR A 660 8.18 -6.01 7.70
N ALA A 661 7.70 -5.59 6.53
CA ALA A 661 8.55 -5.03 5.50
C ALA A 661 8.73 -3.51 5.71
N PRO A 662 9.96 -3.01 5.89
CA PRO A 662 10.24 -1.61 6.24
C PRO A 662 10.12 -0.70 5.02
N HIS A 663 8.92 -0.59 4.46
CA HIS A 663 8.66 0.27 3.31
C HIS A 663 8.85 1.76 3.66
N PRO A 664 9.16 2.61 2.67
CA PRO A 664 9.30 4.04 2.89
C PRO A 664 8.04 4.66 3.51
N VAL A 665 8.21 5.30 4.67
CA VAL A 665 7.18 6.08 5.37
C VAL A 665 7.75 7.47 5.65
N TYR A 666 7.00 8.47 5.19
CA TYR A 666 7.37 9.88 5.27
C TYR A 666 6.63 10.58 6.40
N LEU A 667 7.21 11.67 6.92
CA LEU A 667 6.62 12.49 7.98
C LEU A 667 6.34 13.89 7.44
N ASP A 668 5.26 14.53 7.83
CA ASP A 668 4.91 15.89 7.43
C ASP A 668 5.83 16.97 8.05
N ARG A 669 6.61 16.59 9.07
CA ARG A 669 7.41 17.47 9.93
C ARG A 669 8.83 16.96 10.15
N ALA A 670 9.72 17.89 10.49
CA ALA A 670 11.14 17.65 10.75
C ALA A 670 11.37 17.28 12.23
N TRP A 671 11.32 16.00 12.56
CA TRP A 671 11.50 15.52 13.93
C TRP A 671 12.99 15.57 14.33
N TYR A 672 13.36 16.61 15.08
CA TYR A 672 14.72 16.79 15.63
C TYR A 672 14.71 16.83 17.16
N PRO A 673 15.71 16.22 17.82
CA PRO A 673 16.69 15.27 17.28
C PRO A 673 16.04 13.97 16.77
N TYR A 674 16.70 13.24 15.84
CA TYR A 674 16.14 12.03 15.20
C TYR A 674 15.71 10.95 16.19
N ASN A 675 16.38 10.84 17.34
CA ASN A 675 16.00 9.91 18.41
C ASN A 675 14.61 10.18 19.01
N THR A 676 13.95 11.29 18.66
CA THR A 676 12.57 11.55 19.05
C THR A 676 11.60 10.69 18.26
N ILE A 677 11.92 10.35 17.01
CA ILE A 677 11.15 9.36 16.23
C ILE A 677 11.29 8.00 16.92
N GLU A 678 12.50 7.58 17.28
CA GLU A 678 12.74 6.32 17.99
C GLU A 678 11.90 6.24 19.28
N LYS A 679 11.88 7.30 20.10
CA LYS A 679 11.09 7.32 21.33
C LYS A 679 9.57 7.28 21.09
N ALA A 680 9.09 7.86 19.99
CA ALA A 680 7.67 7.94 19.70
C ALA A 680 7.14 6.66 19.05
N PHE A 681 7.91 6.07 18.14
CA PHE A 681 7.50 4.92 17.33
C PHE A 681 8.04 3.59 17.86
N ASN A 682 9.15 3.59 18.58
CA ASN A 682 9.75 2.42 19.24
C ASN A 682 9.80 2.61 20.77
N GLY A 683 8.83 3.35 21.33
CA GLY A 683 8.76 3.67 22.76
C GLY A 683 8.23 2.56 23.66
N GLY A 684 7.83 1.43 23.07
CA GLY A 684 7.31 0.27 23.78
C GLY A 684 8.36 -0.46 24.60
N ARG A 685 7.93 -1.57 25.20
CA ARG A 685 8.78 -2.42 26.06
C ARG A 685 10.05 -2.83 25.30
N ASP A 686 11.21 -2.61 25.91
CA ASP A 686 12.55 -2.89 25.38
C ASP A 686 12.83 -2.30 23.99
N GLY A 687 12.27 -1.13 23.67
CA GLY A 687 12.50 -0.49 22.39
C GLY A 687 11.70 -1.08 21.23
N THR A 688 10.63 -1.82 21.52
CA THR A 688 9.71 -2.36 20.51
C THR A 688 8.51 -1.43 20.29
N THR A 689 7.60 -1.83 19.41
CA THR A 689 6.31 -1.17 19.17
C THR A 689 5.18 -1.77 20.03
N GLY A 690 5.46 -2.75 20.88
CA GLY A 690 4.48 -3.39 21.78
C GLY A 690 4.69 -3.04 23.26
N GLY A 691 3.73 -3.38 24.12
CA GLY A 691 3.78 -3.05 25.55
C GLY A 691 3.64 -1.56 25.87
N HIS A 692 3.84 -1.21 27.15
CA HIS A 692 3.72 0.16 27.62
C HIS A 692 4.62 1.14 26.84
N GLY A 693 4.02 2.21 26.32
CA GLY A 693 4.71 3.18 25.46
C GLY A 693 4.59 2.89 23.95
N SER A 694 3.82 1.87 23.56
CA SER A 694 3.51 1.56 22.17
C SER A 694 3.01 2.80 21.40
N PRO A 695 3.39 2.98 20.12
CA PRO A 695 2.80 3.99 19.26
C PRO A 695 1.31 3.73 18.94
N PHE A 696 0.82 2.53 19.23
CA PHE A 696 -0.56 2.11 18.98
C PHE A 696 -1.47 2.22 20.21
N ASP A 697 -0.93 2.69 21.35
CA ASP A 697 -1.74 3.12 22.48
C ASP A 697 -2.61 4.31 22.04
N LEU A 698 -3.89 4.33 22.43
CA LEU A 698 -4.81 5.45 22.17
C LEU A 698 -4.22 6.82 22.55
N LYS A 699 -3.33 6.88 23.54
CA LYS A 699 -2.65 8.11 23.96
C LYS A 699 -1.51 8.54 23.03
N ASN A 700 -0.91 7.62 22.28
CA ASN A 700 0.27 7.86 21.43
C ASN A 700 -0.04 7.82 19.93
N GLU A 701 -1.17 7.24 19.54
CA GLU A 701 -1.60 7.04 18.15
C GLU A 701 -1.60 8.32 17.32
N HIS A 702 -1.79 9.48 17.98
CA HIS A 702 -1.71 10.80 17.35
C HIS A 702 -0.39 11.06 16.62
N ASN A 703 0.71 10.38 16.97
CA ASN A 703 2.00 10.49 16.28
C ASN A 703 1.92 10.03 14.82
N HIS A 704 0.97 9.15 14.49
CA HIS A 704 0.76 8.66 13.13
C HIS A 704 0.01 9.65 12.22
N LYS A 705 -0.60 10.73 12.76
CA LYS A 705 -1.36 11.69 11.93
C LYS A 705 -0.51 12.35 10.84
N GLY A 706 0.77 12.59 11.15
CA GLY A 706 1.75 13.18 10.24
C GLY A 706 2.46 12.18 9.32
N THR A 707 2.13 10.89 9.33
CA THR A 707 2.83 9.89 8.50
C THR A 707 2.20 9.77 7.10
N SER A 708 2.92 9.28 6.09
CA SER A 708 2.28 8.90 4.81
C SER A 708 1.46 7.61 4.92
N TRP A 709 1.58 6.87 6.02
CA TRP A 709 1.03 5.53 6.19
C TRP A 709 0.53 5.30 7.61
N TYR A 710 -0.80 5.27 7.78
CA TYR A 710 -1.53 4.75 8.95
C TYR A 710 -3.04 4.84 8.70
N TYR A 711 -3.93 4.16 9.42
CA TYR A 711 -5.38 4.27 9.18
C TYR A 711 -5.98 5.65 9.52
N ASN A 712 -5.32 6.39 10.42
CA ASN A 712 -5.72 7.74 10.87
C ASN A 712 -4.71 8.82 10.45
N SER A 713 -3.98 8.60 9.36
CA SER A 713 -3.09 9.63 8.81
C SER A 713 -3.89 10.76 8.16
N GLU A 714 -3.56 12.01 8.51
CA GLU A 714 -4.10 13.21 7.88
C GLU A 714 -3.19 13.68 6.73
N PHE A 715 -1.88 13.49 6.87
CA PHE A 715 -0.90 13.90 5.87
C PHE A 715 -1.04 13.13 4.56
N ALA A 716 -1.35 11.83 4.62
CA ALA A 716 -1.51 10.96 3.45
C ALA A 716 -2.48 11.55 2.41
N GLY A 717 -3.70 11.88 2.82
CA GLY A 717 -4.71 12.46 1.93
C GLY A 717 -4.32 13.83 1.39
N LEU A 718 -3.73 14.70 2.23
CA LEU A 718 -3.27 16.02 1.79
C LEU A 718 -2.19 15.90 0.71
N LEU A 719 -1.19 15.05 0.95
CA LEU A 719 -0.08 14.83 0.03
C LEU A 719 -0.57 14.26 -1.31
N TRP A 720 -1.45 13.27 -1.27
CA TRP A 720 -2.00 12.63 -2.46
C TRP A 720 -2.74 13.61 -3.37
N ARG A 721 -3.65 14.43 -2.80
CA ARG A 721 -4.44 15.39 -3.58
C ARG A 721 -3.58 16.51 -4.16
N ARG A 722 -2.56 16.95 -3.41
CA ARG A 722 -1.56 17.90 -3.92
C ARG A 722 -0.77 17.30 -5.10
N TRP A 723 -0.40 16.03 -5.03
CA TRP A 723 0.28 15.33 -6.12
C TRP A 723 -0.62 15.13 -7.35
N LEU A 724 -1.92 14.86 -7.15
CA LEU A 724 -2.93 14.87 -8.22
C LEU A 724 -3.11 16.27 -8.86
N GLY A 725 -2.54 17.32 -8.28
CA GLY A 725 -2.57 18.68 -8.84
C GLY A 725 -3.75 19.51 -8.38
N TYR A 726 -4.51 19.05 -7.38
CA TYR A 726 -5.62 19.80 -6.83
C TYR A 726 -5.16 20.87 -5.85
N GLY A 727 -5.90 21.97 -5.82
CA GLY A 727 -5.77 22.98 -4.78
C GLY A 727 -6.30 22.41 -3.46
N GLN A 728 -5.48 22.44 -2.42
CA GLN A 728 -5.82 21.90 -1.11
C GLN A 728 -5.46 22.92 -0.03
N MET A 729 -6.35 23.06 0.95
CA MET A 729 -6.06 23.79 2.17
C MET A 729 -4.94 23.04 2.93
N ASP A 730 -3.77 23.68 3.06
CA ASP A 730 -2.65 23.13 3.81
C ASP A 730 -2.93 23.26 5.31
N GLY A 731 -3.67 22.28 5.81
CA GLY A 731 -4.16 22.23 7.19
C GLY A 731 -3.13 21.76 8.19
N ARG A 732 -1.87 21.55 7.82
CA ARG A 732 -0.83 21.01 8.70
C ARG A 732 -0.53 21.90 9.92
N GLY A 733 -1.22 23.02 10.15
CA GLY A 733 -0.90 24.06 11.14
C GLY A 733 -0.85 23.64 12.62
N THR A 734 -1.24 24.57 13.49
CA THR A 734 -0.92 24.55 14.94
C THR A 734 -1.59 23.45 15.73
N ASP A 735 -2.74 22.97 15.25
CA ASP A 735 -3.62 22.04 15.95
C ASP A 735 -3.62 20.63 15.30
N GLY A 736 -2.66 20.36 14.41
CA GLY A 736 -2.64 19.18 13.55
C GLY A 736 -3.36 19.41 12.22
N GLY A 737 -3.32 18.41 11.33
CA GLY A 737 -3.83 18.44 9.95
C GLY A 737 -5.36 18.54 9.87
N ARG A 738 -5.96 19.67 10.29
CA ARG A 738 -7.41 19.84 10.21
C ARG A 738 -7.85 20.09 8.77
N ALA A 739 -8.79 19.27 8.31
CA ALA A 739 -9.33 19.41 6.97
C ALA A 739 -10.00 20.79 6.79
N ASN A 740 -9.81 21.40 5.62
CA ASN A 740 -10.36 22.71 5.24
C ASN A 740 -9.78 23.92 5.99
N GLU A 741 -8.68 23.77 6.73
CA GLU A 741 -8.01 24.88 7.40
C GLU A 741 -6.63 25.19 6.79
N GLY A 742 -6.06 26.34 7.16
CA GLY A 742 -4.74 26.77 6.71
C GLY A 742 -4.77 27.61 5.45
N THR A 743 -3.76 27.48 4.59
CA THR A 743 -3.64 28.28 3.35
C THR A 743 -3.93 27.42 2.13
N LEU A 744 -4.74 27.92 1.21
CA LEU A 744 -4.97 27.22 -0.06
C LEU A 744 -3.66 27.20 -0.87
N ARG A 745 -3.20 26.00 -1.21
CA ARG A 745 -1.95 25.78 -1.94
C ARG A 745 -2.15 24.71 -3.02
N GLY A 746 -1.38 24.78 -4.10
CA GLY A 746 -1.46 23.88 -5.24
C GLY A 746 -2.48 24.33 -6.28
N GLY A 747 -2.98 23.38 -7.07
CA GLY A 747 -3.87 23.68 -8.17
C GLY A 747 -3.12 24.16 -9.43
N LEU A 748 -3.85 24.17 -10.54
CA LEU A 748 -3.38 24.68 -11.83
C LEU A 748 -2.75 26.07 -11.73
N ALA A 749 -3.35 26.97 -10.95
CA ALA A 749 -2.86 28.35 -10.83
C ALA A 749 -1.47 28.45 -10.18
N GLU A 750 -1.17 27.68 -9.13
CA GLU A 750 0.14 27.70 -8.47
C GLU A 750 1.19 26.95 -9.29
N GLU A 751 0.84 25.78 -9.84
CA GLU A 751 1.76 24.94 -10.61
C GLU A 751 2.13 25.57 -11.97
N SER A 752 1.23 26.33 -12.61
CA SER A 752 1.47 26.94 -13.94
C SER A 752 2.31 28.21 -13.91
N ARG A 753 2.68 28.74 -12.74
CA ARG A 753 3.43 30.00 -12.68
C ARG A 753 4.85 29.80 -13.23
N ALA A 754 5.38 30.83 -13.90
CA ALA A 754 6.74 30.80 -14.46
C ALA A 754 7.85 30.68 -13.39
N ASP A 755 7.54 31.05 -12.15
CA ASP A 755 8.39 30.99 -10.96
C ASP A 755 8.07 29.79 -10.06
N SER A 756 7.19 28.88 -10.51
CA SER A 756 6.87 27.63 -9.83
C SER A 756 7.81 26.51 -10.24
N SER A 757 7.95 25.50 -9.38
CA SER A 757 8.66 24.26 -9.70
C SER A 757 7.82 23.32 -10.59
N GLY A 758 6.57 23.67 -10.91
CA GLY A 758 5.68 22.91 -11.80
C GLY A 758 4.95 21.78 -11.09
N ARG A 759 4.44 20.79 -11.86
CA ARG A 759 3.76 19.61 -11.29
C ARG A 759 4.63 18.89 -10.29
N LEU A 760 4.03 18.40 -9.22
CA LEU A 760 4.73 17.62 -8.22
C LEU A 760 5.26 16.30 -8.81
N CYS A 761 6.47 15.92 -8.38
CA CYS A 761 7.08 14.65 -8.73
C CYS A 761 7.56 13.97 -7.46
N MET A 762 7.18 12.72 -7.22
CA MET A 762 7.55 12.02 -6.00
C MET A 762 8.21 10.69 -6.26
N ARG A 763 9.21 10.36 -5.45
CA ARG A 763 9.71 8.98 -5.33
C ARG A 763 8.58 8.03 -5.00
N SER A 764 8.84 6.74 -5.16
CA SER A 764 7.83 5.74 -4.90
C SER A 764 7.40 5.73 -3.43
N MET A 765 6.09 5.67 -3.19
CA MET A 765 5.52 5.90 -1.86
C MET A 765 4.14 5.25 -1.71
N LEU A 766 3.95 4.52 -0.60
CA LEU A 766 2.64 4.09 -0.14
C LEU A 766 1.94 5.22 0.62
N VAL A 767 0.68 5.43 0.31
CA VAL A 767 -0.14 6.49 0.90
C VAL A 767 -1.46 5.90 1.41
N HIS A 768 -1.72 6.04 2.70
CA HIS A 768 -2.94 5.54 3.34
C HIS A 768 -3.28 6.37 4.60
N PRO A 769 -4.56 6.78 4.77
CA PRO A 769 -5.72 6.44 3.94
C PRO A 769 -6.04 7.54 2.90
N ILE A 770 -6.63 7.14 1.77
CA ILE A 770 -7.20 8.04 0.77
C ILE A 770 -8.72 7.87 0.77
N LYS A 771 -9.40 8.76 1.50
CA LYS A 771 -10.86 8.74 1.65
C LYS A 771 -11.60 9.42 0.49
N TRP A 772 -10.95 10.34 -0.21
CA TRP A 772 -11.44 11.06 -1.39
C TRP A 772 -10.26 11.71 -2.12
N GLU A 773 -10.44 11.97 -3.42
CA GLU A 773 -9.39 12.50 -4.29
C GLU A 773 -9.72 13.89 -4.83
N ASN A 774 -10.88 14.05 -5.47
CA ASN A 774 -11.28 15.31 -6.06
C ASN A 774 -11.98 16.18 -5.00
N PRO A 775 -11.58 17.45 -4.78
CA PRO A 775 -12.25 18.34 -3.82
C PRO A 775 -13.76 18.45 -3.97
N ILE A 776 -14.30 18.25 -5.19
CA ILE A 776 -15.74 18.28 -5.46
C ILE A 776 -16.46 17.05 -4.86
N GLU A 777 -15.77 15.93 -4.65
CA GLU A 777 -16.35 14.70 -4.04
C GLU A 777 -16.70 14.90 -2.55
N LYS A 778 -16.19 15.95 -1.92
CA LYS A 778 -16.45 16.26 -0.50
C LYS A 778 -17.75 17.04 -0.28
N GLU A 779 -18.24 17.72 -1.32
CA GLU A 779 -19.50 18.48 -1.31
C GLU A 779 -20.68 17.55 -1.57
#